data_AF-A0A534VGN1-F1
#
_entry.id   AF-A0A534VGN1-F1
#
_cell.length_a   1.000
_cell.length_b   1.000
_cell.length_c   1.000
_cell.angle_alpha   90.00
_cell.angle_beta   90.00
_cell.angle_gamma   90.00
#
_symmetry.space_group_name_H-M   'P 1'
#
loop_
_entity.id
_entity.type
_entity.pdbx_description
1 polymer ?
#
loop_
_entity_poly.entity_id
_entity_poly.type
_entity_poly.pdbx_seq_one_letter_code
_entity_poly.pdbx_strand_id
1 'polypeptide(L)'
;MRLAPSTATAAILTRGPYLQLLTRQSVTVVWNTEAAAACALAIRPLDGIPTVRAGGTGTVCAVAVDGLTPGAAYAYAPLADGVPLAPEAVFRTDDPNRPFSFLVIGDSGCDCSDQLAVRDTMLKTPADFILHTGDMVYDTGAPQDFDPSFFAPYRDFIRQLVLWPCLGNHDVETGGGAPWRDAFYTPANNPAGSEDYYSFDAGNAHVVVLDSNASTRPGSAQYTFLDHDLAASTATWKLVAFHHTIYSSGTVHGSNLTIRANLVPLFDTHGVDLVLMGHEHNYERTNPLRGNQVVSAGQGTIYITTGGGGQALYRVGSSSFTAHSESVHHVTRVAVNDGSLLAQMIRTDGTIGDEVMLVKGGVPLPPRCGDGLINQAGEQCDGADRAACVGPCAADCTCAPVCGDGHVDPPAEACDGADDAACPGLCLSNCQCGDPAAFMTLTPVADTFIESGTQATWDHGAADHLNASVPSDLIYLKFDLSAVPAPVTRATLMLHCIDGSDDGGAIYPVADSRWVEGDGTGLDAPSALGPGLKWTDVDTNADGVVDTRDASPWLPEFARAMRGFGTVVAGRDFTVDVTPAFQAGPGVYTVAITSNSSNKVSYASRESAAPPVLRVELARPGTTTTTTSSTTSSTSTTSTTVLTTSTSTTSTTQSTTPTTTTSTTSSTTSSTSTTSTTSSTTSTSTTSTTSTTVPATTTSTSSTTTTSTT
;
A
#
# COMPACT_ATOMS: atom_id res chain seq x y z
N MET A 1 -28.79 50.27 9.73
CA MET A 1 -27.39 49.82 9.86
C MET A 1 -27.31 48.41 9.29
N ARG A 2 -26.76 48.22 8.09
CA ARG A 2 -26.46 46.86 7.58
C ARG A 2 -25.10 46.47 8.15
N LEU A 3 -25.03 45.35 8.86
CA LEU A 3 -23.75 44.71 9.13
C LEU A 3 -23.17 44.24 7.79
N ALA A 4 -21.91 44.54 7.53
CA ALA A 4 -21.19 43.87 6.45
C ALA A 4 -21.00 42.39 6.83
N PRO A 5 -21.03 41.45 5.88
CA PRO A 5 -20.56 40.10 6.15
C PRO A 5 -19.10 40.19 6.57
N SER A 6 -18.75 39.58 7.71
CA SER A 6 -17.35 39.39 8.05
C SER A 6 -16.76 38.42 7.05
N THR A 7 -15.85 38.89 6.19
CA THR A 7 -14.97 38.02 5.42
C THR A 7 -13.95 37.45 6.38
N ALA A 8 -14.33 36.38 7.09
CA ALA A 8 -13.38 35.56 7.81
C ALA A 8 -12.38 35.02 6.79
N THR A 9 -11.11 35.34 6.98
CA THR A 9 -10.02 34.67 6.26
C THR A 9 -10.10 33.18 6.61
N ALA A 10 -10.11 32.30 5.63
CA ALA A 10 -10.00 30.86 5.89
C ALA A 10 -8.66 30.61 6.60
N ALA A 11 -8.69 30.00 7.78
CA ALA A 11 -7.49 29.75 8.57
C ALA A 11 -6.51 28.87 7.80
N ILE A 12 -5.22 29.18 7.90
CA ILE A 12 -4.14 28.42 7.27
C ILE A 12 -3.53 27.44 8.29
N LEU A 13 -3.19 26.24 7.82
CA LEU A 13 -2.42 25.25 8.58
C LEU A 13 -0.99 25.74 8.83
N THR A 14 -0.57 25.71 10.08
CA THR A 14 0.83 25.93 10.49
C THR A 14 1.55 24.61 10.76
N ARG A 15 0.83 23.55 11.15
CA ARG A 15 1.36 22.19 11.37
C ARG A 15 0.34 21.13 10.92
N GLY A 16 0.81 20.08 10.28
CA GLY A 16 0.01 18.89 9.99
C GLY A 16 -0.96 19.03 8.80
N PRO A 17 -2.04 18.22 8.75
CA PRO A 17 -2.45 17.26 9.78
C PRO A 17 -1.44 16.11 9.96
N TYR A 18 -1.44 15.51 11.15
CA TYR A 18 -0.66 14.31 11.47
C TYR A 18 -1.45 13.34 12.36
N LEU A 19 -1.03 12.08 12.36
CA LEU A 19 -1.68 10.97 13.04
C LEU A 19 -0.91 10.57 14.30
N GLN A 20 -1.65 10.39 15.39
CA GLN A 20 -1.18 9.95 16.70
C GLN A 20 -2.16 8.96 17.32
N LEU A 21 -1.72 8.18 18.32
CA LEU A 21 -2.58 7.29 19.11
C LEU A 21 -3.44 6.34 18.24
N LEU A 22 -2.88 5.81 17.15
CA LEU A 22 -3.57 4.85 16.27
C LEU A 22 -3.69 3.49 16.96
N THR A 23 -4.86 2.87 16.86
CA THR A 23 -5.12 1.51 17.31
C THR A 23 -5.94 0.74 16.26
N ARG A 24 -6.36 -0.48 16.61
CA ARG A 24 -7.33 -1.27 15.84
C ARG A 24 -8.71 -0.60 15.69
N GLN A 25 -9.06 0.32 16.58
CA GLN A 25 -10.42 0.89 16.67
C GLN A 25 -10.47 2.40 16.90
N SER A 26 -9.32 3.08 16.95
CA SER A 26 -9.25 4.52 17.18
C SER A 26 -8.04 5.18 16.51
N VAL A 27 -8.10 6.50 16.35
CA VAL A 27 -6.97 7.37 15.98
C VAL A 27 -7.16 8.74 16.61
N THR A 28 -6.07 9.49 16.81
CA THR A 28 -6.12 10.94 17.02
C THR A 28 -5.51 11.67 15.84
N VAL A 29 -6.27 12.55 15.20
CA VAL A 29 -5.77 13.44 14.14
C VAL A 29 -5.46 14.80 14.76
N VAL A 30 -4.25 15.31 14.52
CA VAL A 30 -3.75 16.56 15.11
C VAL A 30 -3.32 17.54 14.03
N TRP A 31 -3.62 18.83 14.21
CA TRP A 31 -3.17 19.92 13.33
C TRP A 31 -3.12 21.26 14.07
N ASN A 32 -2.29 22.19 13.59
CA ASN A 32 -2.21 23.55 14.13
C ASN A 32 -2.63 24.58 13.06
N THR A 33 -3.21 25.69 13.49
CA THR A 33 -3.63 26.82 12.65
C THR A 33 -3.01 28.14 13.11
N GLU A 34 -2.85 29.08 12.18
CA GLU A 34 -2.30 30.43 12.43
C GLU A 34 -3.11 31.27 13.45
N ALA A 35 -4.39 30.96 13.58
CA ALA A 35 -5.35 31.63 14.45
C ALA A 35 -6.33 30.60 15.04
N ALA A 36 -6.95 30.94 16.17
CA ALA A 36 -7.87 30.03 16.85
C ALA A 36 -9.19 29.90 16.08
N ALA A 37 -9.57 28.66 15.74
CA ALA A 37 -10.80 28.33 15.03
C ALA A 37 -11.54 27.19 15.73
N ALA A 38 -12.82 26.96 15.38
CA ALA A 38 -13.54 25.77 15.82
C ALA A 38 -13.01 24.54 15.07
N CYS A 39 -12.30 23.68 15.80
CA CYS A 39 -11.72 22.44 15.28
C CYS A 39 -12.83 21.45 14.92
N ALA A 40 -12.80 20.85 13.74
CA ALA A 40 -13.57 19.66 13.43
C ALA A 40 -12.83 18.75 12.45
N LEU A 41 -13.20 17.48 12.41
CA LEU A 41 -12.61 16.47 11.55
C LEU A 41 -13.72 15.82 10.72
N ALA A 42 -13.66 15.94 9.39
CA ALA A 42 -14.44 15.07 8.52
C ALA A 42 -13.73 13.72 8.41
N ILE A 43 -14.44 12.61 8.60
CA ILE A 43 -13.89 11.25 8.49
C ILE A 43 -14.94 10.23 8.01
N ARG A 44 -14.51 9.29 7.18
CA ARG A 44 -15.31 8.21 6.57
C ARG A 44 -14.47 6.97 6.24
N PRO A 45 -15.04 5.76 6.25
CA PRO A 45 -14.54 4.65 5.43
C PRO A 45 -14.48 5.07 3.96
N LEU A 46 -13.61 4.46 3.14
CA LEU A 46 -13.48 4.83 1.72
C LEU A 46 -14.79 4.73 0.93
N ASP A 47 -15.60 3.71 1.17
CA ASP A 47 -16.94 3.52 0.58
C ASP A 47 -18.07 4.11 1.44
N GLY A 48 -17.72 4.81 2.52
CA GLY A 48 -18.63 5.31 3.54
C GLY A 48 -18.98 6.79 3.41
N ILE A 49 -20.05 7.18 4.11
CA ILE A 49 -20.55 8.56 4.16
C ILE A 49 -19.65 9.41 5.11
N PRO A 50 -19.23 10.63 4.73
CA PRO A 50 -18.54 11.57 5.62
C PRO A 50 -19.34 11.86 6.89
N THR A 51 -18.70 11.62 8.04
CA THR A 51 -19.17 12.02 9.36
C THR A 51 -18.24 13.10 9.91
N VAL A 52 -18.78 14.09 10.62
CA VAL A 52 -17.96 15.15 11.24
C VAL A 52 -17.85 14.89 12.74
N ARG A 53 -16.63 14.88 13.28
CA ARG A 53 -16.35 14.95 14.72
C ARG A 53 -16.01 16.41 15.07
N ALA A 54 -16.71 16.99 16.03
CA ALA A 54 -16.36 18.30 16.57
C ALA A 54 -15.23 18.15 17.60
N GLY A 55 -14.25 19.05 17.55
CA GLY A 55 -13.20 19.20 18.55
C GLY A 55 -13.44 20.43 19.44
N GLY A 56 -12.35 20.97 19.99
CA GLY A 56 -12.37 22.23 20.75
C GLY A 56 -12.33 23.49 19.88
N THR A 57 -11.90 24.59 20.48
CA THR A 57 -11.58 25.84 19.78
C THR A 57 -10.19 26.31 20.20
N GLY A 58 -9.28 26.48 19.24
CA GLY A 58 -7.88 26.78 19.53
C GLY A 58 -7.01 26.88 18.28
N THR A 59 -5.73 27.20 18.46
CA THR A 59 -4.68 27.15 17.43
C THR A 59 -4.03 25.77 17.31
N VAL A 60 -4.31 24.87 18.25
CA VAL A 60 -3.93 23.45 18.23
C VAL A 60 -5.23 22.65 18.32
N CYS A 61 -5.43 21.75 17.36
CA CYS A 61 -6.60 20.92 17.23
C CYS A 61 -6.18 19.45 17.28
N ALA A 62 -6.57 18.73 18.33
CA ALA A 62 -6.47 17.28 18.41
C ALA A 62 -7.89 16.69 18.48
N VAL A 63 -8.22 15.76 17.57
CA VAL A 63 -9.53 15.12 17.50
C VAL A 63 -9.35 13.60 17.48
N ALA A 64 -9.69 12.97 18.60
CA ALA A 64 -9.81 11.52 18.71
C ALA A 64 -11.07 11.03 17.97
N VAL A 65 -10.97 9.86 17.35
CA VAL A 65 -12.08 9.16 16.71
C VAL A 65 -12.04 7.69 17.13
N ASP A 66 -13.06 7.24 17.83
CA ASP A 66 -13.24 5.85 18.25
C ASP A 66 -14.31 5.12 17.41
N GLY A 67 -14.34 3.79 17.53
CA GLY A 67 -15.32 2.93 16.86
C GLY A 67 -14.98 2.66 15.40
N LEU A 68 -13.70 2.71 15.05
CA LEU A 68 -13.19 2.32 13.73
C LEU A 68 -13.17 0.79 13.59
N THR A 69 -13.24 0.31 12.35
CA THR A 69 -13.14 -1.12 12.01
C THR A 69 -11.68 -1.50 11.82
N PRO A 70 -11.15 -2.54 12.50
CA PRO A 70 -9.76 -3.00 12.33
C PRO A 70 -9.41 -3.31 10.87
N GLY A 71 -8.16 -3.06 10.48
CA GLY A 71 -7.66 -3.23 9.11
C GLY A 71 -8.28 -2.33 8.03
N ALA A 72 -9.30 -1.52 8.33
CA ALA A 72 -10.02 -0.73 7.33
C ALA A 72 -9.33 0.61 7.04
N ALA A 73 -9.52 1.11 5.81
CA ALA A 73 -9.01 2.38 5.35
C ALA A 73 -10.05 3.51 5.54
N TYR A 74 -9.58 4.65 6.06
CA TYR A 74 -10.39 5.82 6.36
C TYR A 74 -9.84 7.07 5.68
N ALA A 75 -10.69 7.76 4.92
CA ALA A 75 -10.41 9.09 4.40
C ALA A 75 -10.81 10.15 5.44
N TYR A 76 -9.99 11.18 5.61
CA TYR A 76 -10.24 12.28 6.54
C TYR A 76 -9.78 13.64 6.00
N ALA A 77 -10.40 14.73 6.48
CA ALA A 77 -9.95 16.09 6.26
C ALA A 77 -10.12 16.95 7.53
N PRO A 78 -9.08 17.67 7.99
CA PRO A 78 -9.19 18.64 9.08
C PRO A 78 -9.98 19.88 8.64
N LEU A 79 -10.80 20.42 9.54
CA LEU A 79 -11.69 21.57 9.31
C LEU A 79 -11.42 22.67 10.35
N ALA A 80 -11.50 23.93 9.91
CA ALA A 80 -11.59 25.12 10.75
C ALA A 80 -12.90 25.85 10.46
N ASP A 81 -13.72 26.10 11.48
CA ASP A 81 -15.02 26.77 11.36
C ASP A 81 -15.96 26.14 10.30
N GLY A 82 -15.80 24.83 10.06
CA GLY A 82 -16.54 24.06 9.05
C GLY A 82 -15.94 24.08 7.63
N VAL A 83 -14.84 24.80 7.40
CA VAL A 83 -14.12 24.87 6.12
C VAL A 83 -12.96 23.86 6.11
N PRO A 84 -12.82 22.99 5.08
CA PRO A 84 -11.66 22.10 4.96
C PRO A 84 -10.35 22.86 4.80
N LEU A 85 -9.34 22.44 5.57
CA LEU A 85 -8.01 23.04 5.60
C LEU A 85 -7.03 22.41 4.60
N ALA A 86 -7.28 21.17 4.19
CA ALA A 86 -6.44 20.39 3.27
C ALA A 86 -7.31 19.40 2.45
N PRO A 87 -6.80 18.87 1.33
CA PRO A 87 -7.39 17.71 0.67
C PRO A 87 -7.48 16.50 1.61
N GLU A 88 -8.41 15.57 1.33
CA GLU A 88 -8.49 14.32 2.09
C GLU A 88 -7.12 13.60 2.12
N ALA A 89 -6.79 13.02 3.27
CA ALA A 89 -5.73 12.05 3.44
C ALA A 89 -6.35 10.70 3.82
N VAL A 90 -5.61 9.60 3.61
CA VAL A 90 -6.07 8.25 3.94
C VAL A 90 -5.09 7.61 4.92
N PHE A 91 -5.63 6.92 5.92
CA PHE A 91 -4.88 6.02 6.80
C PHE A 91 -5.58 4.66 6.91
N ARG A 92 -4.88 3.65 7.43
CA ARG A 92 -5.43 2.34 7.76
C ARG A 92 -5.30 2.10 9.27
N THR A 93 -6.30 1.52 9.91
CA THR A 93 -6.20 1.04 11.31
C THR A 93 -5.46 -0.29 11.40
N ASP A 94 -4.85 -0.57 12.55
CA ASP A 94 -4.17 -1.85 12.83
C ASP A 94 -5.06 -3.09 12.56
N ASP A 95 -4.44 -4.17 12.10
CA ASP A 95 -5.04 -5.50 11.93
C ASP A 95 -4.12 -6.56 12.56
N PRO A 96 -4.52 -7.23 13.66
CA PRO A 96 -3.69 -8.22 14.33
C PRO A 96 -3.45 -9.50 13.52
N ASN A 97 -4.14 -9.69 12.40
CA ASN A 97 -4.14 -10.93 11.61
C ASN A 97 -3.41 -10.79 10.27
N ARG A 98 -2.71 -9.67 10.03
CA ARG A 98 -1.98 -9.41 8.78
C ARG A 98 -0.49 -9.18 9.04
N PRO A 99 0.38 -9.50 8.06
CA PRO A 99 1.73 -8.97 8.03
C PRO A 99 1.70 -7.44 8.01
N PHE A 100 2.67 -6.82 8.68
CA PHE A 100 2.80 -5.36 8.74
C PHE A 100 4.29 -4.97 8.69
N SER A 101 4.57 -3.70 8.42
CA SER A 101 5.94 -3.17 8.43
C SER A 101 6.00 -1.73 8.90
N PHE A 102 7.16 -1.31 9.40
CA PHE A 102 7.36 0.05 9.90
C PHE A 102 8.76 0.57 9.59
N LEU A 103 8.87 1.89 9.53
CA LEU A 103 10.15 2.59 9.34
C LEU A 103 10.67 3.07 10.70
N VAL A 104 11.96 2.86 10.93
CA VAL A 104 12.69 3.30 12.12
C VAL A 104 13.77 4.26 11.70
N ILE A 105 13.77 5.44 12.32
CA ILE A 105 14.67 6.55 12.04
C ILE A 105 15.03 7.24 13.36
N GLY A 106 16.24 7.75 13.50
CA GLY A 106 16.64 8.61 14.61
C GLY A 106 17.41 9.82 14.10
N ASP A 107 17.61 10.81 14.98
CA ASP A 107 18.70 11.77 14.82
C ASP A 107 18.58 12.58 13.51
N SER A 108 17.34 12.99 13.20
CA SER A 108 16.96 13.39 11.83
C SER A 108 16.82 14.90 11.63
N GLY A 109 16.36 15.65 12.64
CA GLY A 109 15.86 17.03 12.48
C GLY A 109 16.91 18.13 12.31
N CYS A 110 17.74 18.01 11.27
CA CYS A 110 18.82 18.96 10.93
C CYS A 110 18.40 20.11 9.99
N ASP A 111 17.21 20.06 9.35
CA ASP A 111 16.84 20.91 8.20
C ASP A 111 17.92 20.91 7.11
N CYS A 112 18.42 19.71 6.76
CA CYS A 112 19.58 19.52 5.90
C CYS A 112 19.34 18.50 4.78
N SER A 113 20.15 18.58 3.72
CA SER A 113 20.02 17.77 2.49
C SER A 113 19.90 16.27 2.74
N ASP A 114 20.60 15.78 3.74
CA ASP A 114 20.78 14.35 3.99
C ASP A 114 19.56 13.76 4.72
N GLN A 115 18.91 14.54 5.61
CA GLN A 115 17.57 14.25 6.12
C GLN A 115 16.54 14.16 4.98
N LEU A 116 16.59 15.08 4.02
CA LEU A 116 15.69 15.07 2.87
C LEU A 116 15.96 13.87 1.94
N ALA A 117 17.21 13.40 1.85
CA ALA A 117 17.56 12.18 1.12
C ALA A 117 17.07 10.91 1.82
N VAL A 118 17.16 10.82 3.15
CA VAL A 118 16.58 9.70 3.92
C VAL A 118 15.06 9.69 3.78
N ARG A 119 14.41 10.86 3.93
CA ARG A 119 12.98 11.07 3.63
C ARG A 119 12.61 10.57 2.23
N ASP A 120 13.44 10.84 1.22
CA ASP A 120 13.16 10.43 -0.15
C ASP A 120 13.39 8.92 -0.40
N THR A 121 14.14 8.21 0.45
CA THR A 121 14.10 6.74 0.50
C THR A 121 12.82 6.26 1.20
N MET A 122 12.46 6.84 2.34
CA MET A 122 11.23 6.51 3.06
C MET A 122 9.99 6.64 2.15
N LEU A 123 9.91 7.66 1.29
CA LEU A 123 8.77 7.90 0.37
C LEU A 123 8.57 6.79 -0.66
N LYS A 124 9.59 5.94 -0.87
CA LYS A 124 9.59 4.81 -1.80
C LYS A 124 9.45 3.46 -1.08
N THR A 125 9.37 3.46 0.25
CA THR A 125 9.44 2.26 1.09
C THR A 125 8.10 1.99 1.79
N PRO A 126 7.37 0.93 1.43
CA PRO A 126 6.11 0.59 2.07
C PRO A 126 6.24 0.30 3.57
N ALA A 127 5.34 0.91 4.34
CA ALA A 127 5.21 0.77 5.79
C ALA A 127 3.82 1.23 6.26
N ASP A 128 3.39 0.72 7.42
CA ASP A 128 2.11 1.00 8.08
C ASP A 128 2.27 2.06 9.20
N PHE A 129 3.46 2.18 9.80
CA PHE A 129 3.79 3.22 10.79
C PHE A 129 5.27 3.64 10.77
N ILE A 130 5.57 4.71 11.51
CA ILE A 130 6.93 5.22 11.75
C ILE A 130 7.22 5.20 13.26
N LEU A 131 8.44 4.81 13.63
CA LEU A 131 8.98 4.81 14.99
C LEU A 131 10.25 5.67 15.01
N HIS A 132 10.25 6.80 15.74
CA HIS A 132 11.41 7.70 15.79
C HIS A 132 12.21 7.50 17.08
N THR A 133 13.49 7.14 17.00
CA THR A 133 14.36 6.83 18.15
C THR A 133 14.96 8.08 18.82
N GLY A 134 14.16 9.14 18.94
CA GLY A 134 14.54 10.42 19.56
C GLY A 134 15.40 11.32 18.68
N ASP A 135 15.67 12.51 19.23
CA ASP A 135 16.27 13.67 18.56
C ASP A 135 15.46 14.08 17.33
N MET A 136 14.25 14.55 17.62
CA MET A 136 13.30 15.01 16.62
C MET A 136 13.76 16.32 15.96
N VAL A 137 14.45 17.19 16.72
CA VAL A 137 15.04 18.46 16.26
C VAL A 137 16.30 18.87 17.05
N TYR A 138 17.17 19.64 16.40
CA TYR A 138 18.45 20.13 16.94
C TYR A 138 18.47 21.67 17.02
N ASP A 139 19.27 22.30 17.88
CA ASP A 139 20.22 21.71 18.85
C ASP A 139 19.60 21.48 20.24
N THR A 140 18.42 22.01 20.55
CA THR A 140 17.96 22.13 21.96
C THR A 140 16.50 21.78 22.21
N GLY A 141 15.80 21.14 21.25
CA GLY A 141 14.39 20.77 21.42
C GLY A 141 13.47 21.97 21.59
N ALA A 142 13.81 23.13 21.01
CA ALA A 142 13.07 24.36 21.21
C ALA A 142 11.84 24.46 20.29
N PRO A 143 10.74 25.09 20.74
CA PRO A 143 9.41 24.95 20.12
C PRO A 143 9.33 25.45 18.68
N GLN A 144 10.15 26.45 18.30
CA GLN A 144 10.17 27.00 16.95
C GLN A 144 10.89 26.11 15.91
N ASP A 145 11.63 25.09 16.35
CA ASP A 145 12.45 24.26 15.45
C ASP A 145 11.65 23.04 14.93
N PHE A 146 10.62 22.59 15.67
CA PHE A 146 9.78 21.44 15.30
C PHE A 146 9.09 21.58 13.94
N ASP A 147 8.54 22.75 13.62
CA ASP A 147 7.84 22.96 12.35
C ASP A 147 8.77 22.93 11.13
N PRO A 148 9.87 23.72 11.05
CA PRO A 148 10.80 23.65 9.92
C PRO A 148 11.60 22.34 9.88
N SER A 149 12.12 21.85 11.00
CA SER A 149 13.09 20.75 11.01
C SER A 149 12.48 19.35 11.09
N PHE A 150 11.20 19.21 11.47
CA PHE A 150 10.51 17.91 11.54
C PHE A 150 9.18 17.86 10.78
N PHE A 151 8.19 18.69 11.15
CA PHE A 151 6.84 18.58 10.57
C PHE A 151 6.80 18.94 9.09
N ALA A 152 7.56 19.94 8.61
CA ALA A 152 7.60 20.29 7.20
C ALA A 152 8.30 19.23 6.31
N PRO A 153 9.45 18.63 6.70
CA PRO A 153 10.04 17.47 6.02
C PRO A 153 9.12 16.25 5.94
N TYR A 154 8.48 15.85 7.04
CA TYR A 154 7.75 14.57 7.12
C TYR A 154 6.24 14.64 6.90
N ARG A 155 5.67 15.84 6.65
CA ARG A 155 4.21 16.09 6.48
C ARG A 155 3.48 15.05 5.60
N ASP A 156 4.15 14.57 4.55
CA ASP A 156 3.54 13.71 3.53
C ASP A 156 3.42 12.24 4.00
N PHE A 157 4.21 11.82 5.01
CA PHE A 157 4.03 10.56 5.74
C PHE A 157 3.04 10.69 6.88
N ILE A 158 3.26 11.66 7.76
CA ILE A 158 2.61 11.69 9.08
C ILE A 158 1.10 11.96 8.98
N ARG A 159 0.61 12.39 7.81
CA ARG A 159 -0.82 12.47 7.44
C ARG A 159 -1.44 11.15 6.93
N GLN A 160 -0.67 10.07 6.86
CA GLN A 160 -1.08 8.76 6.32
C GLN A 160 -0.66 7.60 7.25
N LEU A 161 0.54 7.69 7.81
CA LEU A 161 1.13 6.75 8.77
C LEU A 161 1.14 7.38 10.17
N VAL A 162 0.88 6.57 11.20
CA VAL A 162 1.07 7.01 12.60
C VAL A 162 2.57 7.13 12.91
N LEU A 163 2.92 8.15 13.70
CA LEU A 163 4.27 8.39 14.21
C LEU A 163 4.32 8.08 15.70
N TRP A 164 5.19 7.15 16.10
CA TRP A 164 5.51 6.88 17.51
C TRP A 164 6.90 7.48 17.83
N PRO A 165 6.98 8.65 18.49
CA PRO A 165 8.26 9.27 18.81
C PRO A 165 8.79 8.83 20.19
N CYS A 166 10.11 8.70 20.31
CA CYS A 166 10.85 8.66 21.56
C CYS A 166 11.41 10.07 21.88
N LEU A 167 11.76 10.31 23.15
CA LEU A 167 12.60 11.44 23.54
C LEU A 167 14.08 11.11 23.33
N GLY A 168 14.80 12.00 22.64
CA GLY A 168 16.27 12.02 22.59
C GLY A 168 16.87 12.97 23.62
N ASN A 169 18.19 13.21 23.55
CA ASN A 169 18.84 14.14 24.48
C ASN A 169 18.72 15.61 24.03
N HIS A 170 18.67 15.89 22.73
CA HIS A 170 18.47 17.24 22.21
C HIS A 170 17.02 17.68 22.44
N ASP A 171 16.05 16.77 22.33
CA ASP A 171 14.63 17.04 22.61
C ASP A 171 14.36 17.58 24.04
N VAL A 172 15.19 17.21 25.02
CA VAL A 172 14.93 17.53 26.44
C VAL A 172 15.64 18.78 26.97
N GLU A 173 16.59 19.38 26.24
CA GLU A 173 17.34 20.54 26.75
C GLU A 173 16.42 21.74 27.05
N THR A 174 15.49 22.07 26.15
CA THR A 174 14.48 23.10 26.40
C THR A 174 13.38 22.57 27.31
N GLY A 175 13.39 23.02 28.56
CA GLY A 175 12.29 22.81 29.51
C GLY A 175 12.06 21.36 29.91
N GLY A 176 13.04 20.47 29.77
CA GLY A 176 12.90 19.05 30.08
C GLY A 176 11.97 18.30 29.11
N GLY A 177 11.96 18.69 27.83
CA GLY A 177 11.10 18.09 26.80
C GLY A 177 9.67 18.63 26.76
N ALA A 178 9.41 19.79 27.39
CA ALA A 178 8.08 20.40 27.32
C ALA A 178 7.63 20.72 25.88
N PRO A 179 8.47 21.29 25.00
CA PRO A 179 8.09 21.53 23.60
C PRO A 179 7.80 20.26 22.79
N TRP A 180 8.46 19.14 23.13
CA TRP A 180 8.19 17.83 22.52
C TRP A 180 6.81 17.31 22.94
N ARG A 181 6.43 17.45 24.22
CA ARG A 181 5.08 17.11 24.73
C ARG A 181 3.99 18.08 24.23
N ASP A 182 4.34 19.33 23.96
CA ASP A 182 3.45 20.27 23.25
C ASP A 182 3.32 19.94 21.74
N ALA A 183 4.15 19.02 21.21
CA ALA A 183 4.24 18.69 19.79
C ALA A 183 3.76 17.27 19.42
N PHE A 184 3.75 16.32 20.34
CA PHE A 184 3.35 14.93 20.10
C PHE A 184 2.43 14.41 21.20
N TYR A 185 1.54 13.50 20.82
CA TYR A 185 0.52 12.90 21.70
C TYR A 185 0.77 11.39 21.77
N THR A 186 1.17 10.85 22.91
CA THR A 186 1.57 9.44 23.05
C THR A 186 0.75 8.71 24.12
N PRO A 187 0.78 7.38 24.20
CA PRO A 187 -0.03 6.64 25.17
C PRO A 187 0.42 6.96 26.60
N ALA A 188 -0.38 7.74 27.33
CA ALA A 188 -0.18 8.02 28.76
C ALA A 188 -0.48 6.79 29.67
N ASN A 189 0.00 5.60 29.28
CA ASN A 189 -0.30 4.31 29.89
C ASN A 189 0.68 3.90 30.99
N ASN A 190 1.76 4.66 31.20
CA ASN A 190 2.69 4.44 32.31
C ASN A 190 2.10 4.85 33.68
N PRO A 191 2.68 4.42 34.82
CA PRO A 191 2.12 4.66 36.15
C PRO A 191 2.04 6.12 36.62
N ALA A 192 2.70 7.06 35.92
CA ALA A 192 2.62 8.49 36.17
C ALA A 192 1.56 9.20 35.30
N GLY A 193 1.03 8.54 34.27
CA GLY A 193 0.10 9.15 33.31
C GLY A 193 0.75 10.25 32.45
N SER A 194 2.04 10.10 32.11
CA SER A 194 2.78 11.02 31.24
C SER A 194 3.10 10.39 29.88
N GLU A 195 3.53 11.22 28.93
CA GLU A 195 3.74 10.84 27.52
C GLU A 195 5.21 10.54 27.18
N ASP A 196 6.08 10.50 28.20
CA ASP A 196 7.54 10.39 28.04
C ASP A 196 8.02 8.97 27.70
N TYR A 197 7.33 7.96 28.21
CA TYR A 197 7.61 6.54 27.99
C TYR A 197 6.30 5.73 28.08
N TYR A 198 6.13 4.74 27.21
CA TYR A 198 4.83 4.15 26.91
C TYR A 198 4.95 2.78 26.22
N SER A 199 3.82 2.10 26.02
CA SER A 199 3.75 0.89 25.20
C SER A 199 2.52 0.87 24.28
N PHE A 200 2.62 0.15 23.17
CA PHE A 200 1.53 -0.08 22.22
C PHE A 200 1.65 -1.45 21.54
N ASP A 201 0.53 -1.97 21.04
CA ASP A 201 0.49 -3.17 20.20
C ASP A 201 0.32 -2.77 18.74
N ALA A 202 1.00 -3.49 17.83
CA ALA A 202 0.81 -3.38 16.38
C ALA A 202 0.92 -4.78 15.76
N GLY A 203 -0.05 -5.18 14.94
CA GLY A 203 -0.18 -6.54 14.45
C GLY A 203 -0.19 -7.56 15.60
N ASN A 204 0.77 -8.49 15.55
CA ASN A 204 1.05 -9.48 16.60
C ASN A 204 2.29 -9.13 17.48
N ALA A 205 2.79 -7.90 17.39
CA ALA A 205 3.92 -7.39 18.16
C ALA A 205 3.48 -6.41 19.26
N HIS A 206 4.31 -6.32 20.29
CA HIS A 206 4.20 -5.37 21.38
C HIS A 206 5.47 -4.54 21.45
N VAL A 207 5.32 -3.22 21.49
CA VAL A 207 6.40 -2.23 21.38
C VAL A 207 6.42 -1.35 22.61
N VAL A 208 7.57 -1.27 23.29
CA VAL A 208 7.78 -0.40 24.45
C VAL A 208 8.76 0.73 24.09
N VAL A 209 8.36 1.98 24.30
CA VAL A 209 9.19 3.17 24.07
C VAL A 209 9.62 3.75 25.41
N LEU A 210 10.92 3.97 25.62
CA LEU A 210 11.49 4.39 26.90
C LEU A 210 12.24 5.72 26.80
N ASP A 211 12.00 6.62 27.76
CA ASP A 211 12.83 7.80 27.93
C ASP A 211 14.18 7.41 28.54
N SER A 212 15.19 7.35 27.68
CA SER A 212 16.57 7.06 28.08
C SER A 212 17.26 8.22 28.83
N ASN A 213 16.65 9.41 28.89
CA ASN A 213 17.11 10.51 29.75
C ASN A 213 16.70 10.29 31.22
N ALA A 214 15.53 9.70 31.45
CA ALA A 214 15.02 9.36 32.78
C ALA A 214 15.79 8.21 33.46
N SER A 215 15.52 8.02 34.75
CA SER A 215 16.16 6.97 35.55
C SER A 215 15.73 5.58 35.07
N THR A 216 16.63 4.86 34.42
CA THR A 216 16.46 3.44 34.04
C THR A 216 16.81 2.45 35.16
N ARG A 217 17.20 2.92 36.34
CA ARG A 217 17.71 2.08 37.44
C ARG A 217 16.66 1.09 37.97
N PRO A 218 17.04 -0.12 38.39
CA PRO A 218 16.16 -1.05 39.11
C PRO A 218 15.38 -0.37 40.25
N GLY A 219 14.06 -0.51 40.22
CA GLY A 219 13.14 0.14 41.16
C GLY A 219 12.77 1.60 40.85
N SER A 220 13.14 2.14 39.69
CA SER A 220 12.52 3.36 39.17
C SER A 220 11.11 3.10 38.62
N ALA A 221 10.28 4.14 38.47
CA ALA A 221 8.94 4.00 37.88
C ALA A 221 8.99 3.40 36.47
N GLN A 222 9.90 3.89 35.61
CA GLN A 222 10.10 3.37 34.26
C GLN A 222 10.62 1.92 34.22
N TYR A 223 11.55 1.56 35.12
CA TYR A 223 12.03 0.18 35.22
C TYR A 223 10.90 -0.78 35.65
N THR A 224 10.11 -0.39 36.65
CA THR A 224 9.00 -1.21 37.16
C THR A 224 7.85 -1.28 36.14
N PHE A 225 7.61 -0.22 35.37
CA PHE A 225 6.70 -0.24 34.23
C PHE A 225 7.16 -1.27 33.19
N LEU A 226 8.38 -1.14 32.67
CA LEU A 226 8.95 -2.05 31.66
C LEU A 226 8.91 -3.53 32.10
N ASP A 227 9.23 -3.81 33.36
CA ASP A 227 9.19 -5.16 33.92
C ASP A 227 7.75 -5.74 33.96
N HIS A 228 6.77 -4.93 34.39
CA HIS A 228 5.37 -5.34 34.45
C HIS A 228 4.69 -5.45 33.07
N ASP A 229 4.98 -4.50 32.17
CA ASP A 229 4.42 -4.37 30.83
C ASP A 229 4.88 -5.53 29.92
N LEU A 230 6.20 -5.77 29.87
CA LEU A 230 6.76 -6.93 29.18
C LEU A 230 6.32 -8.27 29.81
N ALA A 231 6.09 -8.34 31.12
CA ALA A 231 5.56 -9.55 31.77
C ALA A 231 4.08 -9.81 31.45
N ALA A 232 3.28 -8.75 31.27
CA ALA A 232 1.86 -8.85 30.94
C ALA A 232 1.62 -9.17 29.45
N SER A 233 2.52 -8.71 28.56
CA SER A 233 2.37 -8.90 27.12
C SER A 233 2.52 -10.37 26.69
N THR A 234 1.51 -10.87 25.96
CA THR A 234 1.49 -12.19 25.32
C THR A 234 1.75 -12.13 23.80
N ALA A 235 2.27 -11.00 23.29
CA ALA A 235 2.57 -10.83 21.87
C ALA A 235 3.66 -11.79 21.37
N THR A 236 3.61 -12.14 20.08
CA THR A 236 4.61 -12.99 19.43
C THR A 236 5.98 -12.31 19.42
N TRP A 237 6.00 -11.00 19.17
CA TRP A 237 7.21 -10.19 19.10
C TRP A 237 7.22 -9.14 20.22
N LYS A 238 8.36 -9.00 20.89
CA LYS A 238 8.58 -7.99 21.94
C LYS A 238 9.72 -7.09 21.52
N LEU A 239 9.39 -5.84 21.22
CA LEU A 239 10.29 -4.85 20.65
C LEU A 239 10.44 -3.70 21.66
N VAL A 240 11.64 -3.13 21.79
CA VAL A 240 11.87 -1.98 22.68
C VAL A 240 12.64 -0.89 21.93
N ALA A 241 12.24 0.37 22.07
CA ALA A 241 12.91 1.50 21.45
C ALA A 241 13.27 2.58 22.48
N PHE A 242 14.48 3.12 22.38
CA PHE A 242 14.92 4.27 23.18
C PHE A 242 16.18 4.90 22.60
N HIS A 243 16.35 6.21 22.77
CA HIS A 243 17.39 6.97 22.09
C HIS A 243 18.84 6.53 22.39
N HIS A 244 19.29 6.62 23.66
CA HIS A 244 20.72 6.43 23.98
C HIS A 244 21.20 4.99 23.76
N THR A 245 22.03 4.79 22.73
CA THR A 245 22.58 3.47 22.37
C THR A 245 23.36 2.78 23.50
N ILE A 246 23.00 1.52 23.79
CA ILE A 246 23.67 0.68 24.80
C ILE A 246 24.73 -0.28 24.24
N TYR A 247 24.72 -0.58 22.94
CA TYR A 247 25.76 -1.36 22.25
C TYR A 247 26.22 -0.60 21.01
N SER A 248 27.39 0.05 21.13
CA SER A 248 28.02 0.80 20.05
C SER A 248 29.55 0.68 20.09
N SER A 249 30.11 0.63 18.89
CA SER A 249 31.50 0.73 18.47
C SER A 249 31.80 2.10 17.84
N GLY A 250 30.87 3.05 17.95
CA GLY A 250 30.99 4.45 17.53
C GLY A 250 32.06 5.22 18.31
N THR A 251 32.64 6.25 17.69
CA THR A 251 33.77 6.99 18.27
C THR A 251 33.39 8.26 19.04
N VAL A 252 32.10 8.58 19.20
CA VAL A 252 31.68 9.88 19.78
C VAL A 252 31.00 9.69 21.15
N HIS A 253 29.96 8.87 21.23
CA HIS A 253 29.21 8.59 22.45
C HIS A 253 29.47 7.15 22.96
N GLY A 254 29.61 6.21 22.03
CA GLY A 254 29.88 4.81 22.33
C GLY A 254 28.71 4.09 23.02
N SER A 255 29.04 3.11 23.86
CA SER A 255 28.05 2.29 24.58
C SER A 255 27.66 2.90 25.94
N ASN A 256 26.38 3.21 26.17
CA ASN A 256 25.90 3.60 27.50
C ASN A 256 25.83 2.40 28.46
N LEU A 257 26.96 2.09 29.11
CA LEU A 257 27.10 0.95 30.02
C LEU A 257 26.18 1.00 31.25
N THR A 258 25.73 2.19 31.67
CA THR A 258 24.82 2.34 32.82
C THR A 258 23.41 1.87 32.45
N ILE A 259 22.88 2.34 31.32
CA ILE A 259 21.57 1.89 30.83
C ILE A 259 21.64 0.40 30.45
N ARG A 260 22.74 -0.07 29.83
CA ARG A 260 22.97 -1.49 29.54
C ARG A 260 22.86 -2.37 30.79
N ALA A 261 23.57 -2.01 31.86
CA ALA A 261 23.59 -2.77 33.11
C ALA A 261 22.22 -2.81 33.82
N ASN A 262 21.39 -1.78 33.62
CA ASN A 262 20.03 -1.73 34.16
C ASN A 262 19.04 -2.58 33.33
N LEU A 263 18.99 -2.36 32.01
CA LEU A 263 17.86 -2.83 31.17
C LEU A 263 18.07 -4.22 30.54
N VAL A 264 19.30 -4.60 30.17
CA VAL A 264 19.58 -5.91 29.54
C VAL A 264 19.07 -7.10 30.39
N PRO A 265 19.16 -7.10 31.73
CA PRO A 265 18.55 -8.15 32.55
C PRO A 265 17.03 -8.31 32.37
N LEU A 266 16.28 -7.23 32.09
CA LEU A 266 14.84 -7.31 31.79
C LEU A 266 14.60 -7.84 30.37
N PHE A 267 15.38 -7.37 29.40
CA PHE A 267 15.31 -7.84 28.00
C PHE A 267 15.59 -9.35 27.90
N ASP A 268 16.64 -9.82 28.59
CA ASP A 268 16.99 -11.24 28.73
C ASP A 268 15.88 -12.06 29.42
N THR A 269 15.24 -11.51 30.45
CA THR A 269 14.21 -12.20 31.26
C THR A 269 12.90 -12.36 30.50
N HIS A 270 12.43 -11.29 29.85
CA HIS A 270 11.12 -11.26 29.19
C HIS A 270 11.14 -11.73 27.73
N GLY A 271 12.33 -11.99 27.17
CA GLY A 271 12.49 -12.45 25.80
C GLY A 271 12.22 -11.35 24.77
N VAL A 272 12.83 -10.16 24.98
CA VAL A 272 12.83 -9.09 23.97
C VAL A 272 13.66 -9.52 22.77
N ASP A 273 13.12 -9.31 21.57
CA ASP A 273 13.69 -9.81 20.32
C ASP A 273 14.64 -8.81 19.68
N LEU A 274 14.20 -7.55 19.63
CA LEU A 274 14.87 -6.45 18.95
C LEU A 274 14.80 -5.18 19.79
N VAL A 275 15.94 -4.50 19.91
CA VAL A 275 16.07 -3.19 20.55
C VAL A 275 16.55 -2.16 19.52
N LEU A 276 15.86 -1.03 19.43
CA LEU A 276 16.05 0.02 18.42
C LEU A 276 16.49 1.33 19.06
N MET A 277 17.59 1.92 18.60
CA MET A 277 18.26 3.06 19.25
C MET A 277 18.80 4.09 18.25
N GLY A 278 19.01 5.33 18.70
CA GLY A 278 19.63 6.43 17.96
C GLY A 278 20.95 6.86 18.60
N HIS A 279 21.18 8.17 18.75
CA HIS A 279 22.25 8.84 19.50
C HIS A 279 23.67 8.72 18.93
N GLU A 280 24.00 7.58 18.32
CA GLU A 280 25.20 7.40 17.51
C GLU A 280 24.79 7.54 16.05
N HIS A 281 25.29 8.59 15.37
CA HIS A 281 24.92 8.92 14.00
C HIS A 281 25.55 7.95 12.97
N ASN A 282 25.17 6.68 13.03
CA ASN A 282 25.62 5.58 12.18
C ASN A 282 24.62 4.42 12.27
N TYR A 283 24.82 3.40 11.43
CA TYR A 283 24.20 2.10 11.60
C TYR A 283 25.15 1.16 12.36
N GLU A 284 24.65 0.48 13.39
CA GLU A 284 25.33 -0.70 13.95
C GLU A 284 24.32 -1.73 14.45
N ARG A 285 24.48 -2.98 13.99
CA ARG A 285 23.71 -4.12 14.44
C ARG A 285 24.59 -5.11 15.19
N THR A 286 24.10 -5.61 16.33
CA THR A 286 24.76 -6.70 17.06
C THR A 286 24.42 -8.07 16.49
N ASN A 287 25.29 -9.05 16.77
CA ASN A 287 24.88 -10.45 16.83
C ASN A 287 23.82 -10.63 17.94
N PRO A 288 23.08 -11.74 17.98
CA PRO A 288 22.20 -12.05 19.11
C PRO A 288 22.99 -12.09 20.43
N LEU A 289 22.53 -11.34 21.44
CA LEU A 289 23.18 -11.26 22.75
C LEU A 289 22.26 -11.79 23.86
N ARG A 290 22.84 -12.51 24.81
CA ARG A 290 22.24 -12.81 26.12
C ARG A 290 23.28 -12.66 27.21
N GLY A 291 22.96 -11.99 28.32
CA GLY A 291 23.91 -11.76 29.42
C GLY A 291 25.16 -10.97 29.01
N ASN A 292 25.04 -10.10 27.98
CA ASN A 292 26.17 -9.41 27.31
C ASN A 292 27.14 -10.32 26.53
N GLN A 293 26.79 -11.58 26.26
CA GLN A 293 27.59 -12.52 25.45
C GLN A 293 26.90 -12.82 24.12
N VAL A 294 27.69 -13.03 23.06
CA VAL A 294 27.16 -13.50 21.77
C VAL A 294 26.64 -14.93 21.91
N VAL A 295 25.41 -15.15 21.45
CA VAL A 295 24.74 -16.45 21.43
C VAL A 295 24.24 -16.78 20.02
N SER A 296 23.76 -18.01 19.81
CA SER A 296 23.21 -18.42 18.52
C SER A 296 21.91 -17.68 18.18
N ALA A 297 21.56 -17.64 16.88
CA ALA A 297 20.29 -17.10 16.40
C ALA A 297 19.09 -17.67 17.18
N GLY A 298 18.12 -16.80 17.50
CA GLY A 298 16.93 -17.15 18.28
C GLY A 298 17.15 -17.36 19.78
N GLN A 299 18.37 -17.23 20.30
CA GLN A 299 18.66 -17.45 21.74
C GLN A 299 18.83 -16.16 22.56
N GLY A 300 18.94 -15.00 21.91
CA GLY A 300 19.18 -13.70 22.56
C GLY A 300 18.71 -12.53 21.70
N THR A 301 18.58 -11.38 22.34
CA THR A 301 18.11 -10.11 21.76
C THR A 301 19.11 -9.57 20.74
N ILE A 302 18.63 -9.01 19.63
CA ILE A 302 19.43 -8.21 18.69
C ILE A 302 19.24 -6.72 19.03
N TYR A 303 20.32 -5.95 18.92
CA TYR A 303 20.31 -4.51 19.16
C TYR A 303 20.74 -3.81 17.87
N ILE A 304 19.99 -2.79 17.45
CA ILE A 304 20.25 -1.97 16.27
C ILE A 304 20.29 -0.49 16.68
N THR A 305 21.43 0.13 16.39
CA THR A 305 21.63 1.58 16.29
C THR A 305 21.26 2.01 14.88
N THR A 306 20.37 2.99 14.74
CA THR A 306 19.81 3.46 13.45
C THR A 306 19.76 4.99 13.33
N GLY A 307 20.73 5.68 13.97
CA GLY A 307 20.79 7.15 14.05
C GLY A 307 21.31 7.85 12.78
N GLY A 308 21.21 7.22 11.60
CA GLY A 308 21.65 7.82 10.34
C GLY A 308 20.61 8.73 9.68
N GLY A 309 19.56 9.15 10.39
CA GLY A 309 18.35 9.73 9.80
C GLY A 309 18.49 11.12 9.19
N GLY A 310 19.56 11.85 9.49
CA GLY A 310 19.85 13.14 8.87
C GLY A 310 21.11 13.85 9.36
N GLN A 311 21.40 13.78 10.66
CA GLN A 311 22.54 14.50 11.23
C GLN A 311 23.92 14.00 10.79
N ALA A 312 24.92 14.89 10.95
CA ALA A 312 26.30 14.66 10.55
C ALA A 312 26.87 13.36 11.14
N LEU A 313 27.21 12.42 10.25
CA LEU A 313 27.56 11.05 10.59
C LEU A 313 28.80 10.90 11.48
N TYR A 314 28.73 9.97 12.41
CA TYR A 314 29.82 9.58 13.30
C TYR A 314 30.53 8.33 12.77
N ARG A 315 31.84 8.26 13.01
CA ARG A 315 32.64 7.11 12.59
C ARG A 315 32.35 5.92 13.50
N VAL A 316 31.94 4.81 12.90
CA VAL A 316 31.76 3.52 13.58
C VAL A 316 32.94 2.58 13.35
N GLY A 317 33.27 1.80 14.36
CA GLY A 317 34.22 0.68 14.30
C GLY A 317 33.50 -0.66 14.39
N SER A 318 34.18 -1.67 14.92
CA SER A 318 33.59 -2.99 15.18
C SER A 318 34.12 -3.54 16.51
N SER A 319 33.23 -4.15 17.29
CA SER A 319 33.47 -4.78 18.58
C SER A 319 33.13 -6.27 18.52
N SER A 320 33.46 -7.03 19.57
CA SER A 320 33.16 -8.47 19.65
C SER A 320 31.67 -8.83 19.63
N PHE A 321 30.77 -7.85 19.75
CA PHE A 321 29.32 -8.04 19.61
C PHE A 321 28.79 -7.67 18.21
N THR A 322 29.53 -6.90 17.40
CA THR A 322 29.06 -6.33 16.13
C THR A 322 28.86 -7.40 15.06
N ALA A 323 27.70 -7.40 14.42
CA ALA A 323 27.42 -8.18 13.21
C ALA A 323 27.63 -7.33 11.94
N HIS A 324 27.15 -6.08 11.97
CA HIS A 324 27.33 -5.09 10.90
C HIS A 324 27.50 -3.68 11.49
N SER A 325 28.24 -2.82 10.82
CA SER A 325 28.45 -1.41 11.21
C SER A 325 28.79 -0.54 10.00
N GLU A 326 28.03 0.53 9.73
CA GLU A 326 28.28 1.46 8.61
C GLU A 326 28.01 2.93 9.00
N SER A 327 28.96 3.82 8.69
CA SER A 327 28.78 5.27 8.82
C SER A 327 28.11 5.84 7.56
N VAL A 328 26.78 5.72 7.48
CA VAL A 328 25.99 6.15 6.32
C VAL A 328 24.60 6.64 6.72
N HIS A 329 24.01 7.52 5.89
CA HIS A 329 22.61 7.94 6.03
C HIS A 329 21.66 6.83 5.55
N HIS A 330 20.67 6.51 6.37
CA HIS A 330 19.78 5.35 6.15
C HIS A 330 18.46 5.49 6.92
N VAL A 331 17.51 4.61 6.58
CA VAL A 331 16.34 4.26 7.38
C VAL A 331 16.36 2.75 7.64
N THR A 332 15.96 2.29 8.81
CA THR A 332 15.76 0.86 9.07
C THR A 332 14.29 0.50 8.84
N ARG A 333 13.99 -0.38 7.89
CA ARG A 333 12.65 -0.99 7.76
C ARG A 333 12.59 -2.26 8.61
N VAL A 334 11.50 -2.45 9.35
CA VAL A 334 11.19 -3.72 10.01
C VAL A 334 9.88 -4.26 9.44
N ALA A 335 9.87 -5.52 9.03
CA ALA A 335 8.69 -6.22 8.53
C ALA A 335 8.42 -7.47 9.39
N VAL A 336 7.16 -7.67 9.76
CA VAL A 336 6.70 -8.74 10.66
C VAL A 336 5.63 -9.55 9.95
N ASN A 337 5.82 -10.87 9.88
CA ASN A 337 4.90 -11.82 9.26
C ASN A 337 4.85 -13.07 10.15
N ASP A 338 3.77 -13.23 10.93
CA ASP A 338 3.56 -14.29 11.92
C ASP A 338 4.81 -14.62 12.77
N GLY A 339 5.45 -15.75 12.49
CA GLY A 339 6.63 -16.26 13.18
C GLY A 339 7.96 -15.74 12.66
N SER A 340 7.97 -14.76 11.75
CA SER A 340 9.16 -14.14 11.15
C SER A 340 9.17 -12.61 11.34
N LEU A 341 10.36 -12.05 11.57
CA LEU A 341 10.64 -10.62 11.60
C LEU A 341 11.95 -10.34 10.87
N LEU A 342 11.91 -9.56 9.79
CA LEU A 342 13.12 -9.04 9.13
C LEU A 342 13.33 -7.57 9.51
N ALA A 343 14.55 -7.21 9.88
CA ALA A 343 15.02 -5.83 9.91
C ALA A 343 16.03 -5.60 8.77
N GLN A 344 15.84 -4.52 8.00
CA GLN A 344 16.68 -4.12 6.86
C GLN A 344 17.13 -2.67 7.01
N MET A 345 18.41 -2.42 6.82
CA MET A 345 18.98 -1.08 6.70
C MET A 345 18.94 -0.65 5.22
N ILE A 346 18.26 0.46 4.91
CA ILE A 346 18.09 0.97 3.54
C ILE A 346 18.80 2.32 3.41
N ARG A 347 19.76 2.43 2.47
CA ARG A 347 20.52 3.66 2.19
C ARG A 347 19.70 4.70 1.43
N THR A 348 20.23 5.92 1.32
CA THR A 348 19.64 7.03 0.54
C THR A 348 19.59 6.80 -0.98
N ASP A 349 20.30 5.78 -1.51
CA ASP A 349 20.17 5.31 -2.89
C ASP A 349 19.13 4.20 -3.09
N GLY A 350 18.49 3.74 -2.01
CA GLY A 350 17.52 2.64 -2.01
C GLY A 350 18.14 1.23 -1.90
N THR A 351 19.48 1.10 -1.80
CA THR A 351 20.12 -0.19 -1.60
C THR A 351 19.95 -0.69 -0.17
N ILE A 352 19.73 -2.01 -0.01
CA ILE A 352 19.88 -2.67 1.29
C ILE A 352 21.38 -2.66 1.64
N GLY A 353 21.71 -2.17 2.83
CA GLY A 353 23.08 -2.20 3.35
C GLY A 353 23.36 -3.38 4.26
N ASP A 354 22.36 -3.76 5.04
CA ASP A 354 22.41 -4.86 5.98
C ASP A 354 21.02 -5.39 6.29
N GLU A 355 20.91 -6.66 6.67
CA GLU A 355 19.63 -7.24 7.12
C GLU A 355 19.80 -8.40 8.11
N VAL A 356 18.72 -8.72 8.83
CA VAL A 356 18.64 -9.87 9.71
C VAL A 356 17.21 -10.41 9.84
N MET A 357 17.06 -11.73 9.73
CA MET A 357 15.82 -12.46 9.97
C MET A 357 15.82 -13.12 11.35
N LEU A 358 14.76 -12.89 12.10
CA LEU A 358 14.45 -13.56 13.36
C LEU A 358 13.27 -14.50 13.12
N VAL A 359 13.33 -15.73 13.66
CA VAL A 359 12.26 -16.74 13.50
C VAL A 359 11.87 -17.34 14.85
N LYS A 360 10.57 -17.46 15.10
CA LYS A 360 9.96 -18.16 16.24
C LYS A 360 9.07 -19.31 15.75
N GLY A 361 8.82 -20.30 16.61
CA GLY A 361 7.86 -21.38 16.35
C GLY A 361 8.44 -22.75 15.96
N GLY A 362 9.75 -22.86 15.70
CA GLY A 362 10.44 -24.16 15.67
C GLY A 362 10.42 -24.94 14.35
N VAL A 363 9.85 -24.37 13.29
CA VAL A 363 10.18 -24.66 11.89
C VAL A 363 10.30 -23.30 11.20
N PRO A 364 11.43 -22.95 10.54
CA PRO A 364 11.39 -21.91 9.51
C PRO A 364 10.41 -22.43 8.47
N LEU A 365 9.24 -21.80 8.35
CA LEU A 365 8.21 -22.19 7.38
C LEU A 365 8.93 -22.42 6.04
N PRO A 366 8.79 -23.60 5.41
CA PRO A 366 9.60 -23.99 4.27
C PRO A 366 9.61 -22.85 3.25
N PRO A 367 10.77 -22.56 2.62
CA PRO A 367 11.03 -21.29 1.97
C PRO A 367 9.82 -20.78 1.19
N ARG A 368 9.50 -19.51 1.42
CA ARG A 368 8.12 -19.02 1.30
C ARG A 368 8.10 -17.70 0.55
N CYS A 369 7.83 -17.83 -0.73
CA CYS A 369 7.54 -16.65 -1.52
C CYS A 369 6.33 -15.88 -0.94
N GLY A 370 6.34 -14.56 -1.08
CA GLY A 370 5.29 -13.66 -0.58
C GLY A 370 5.68 -12.82 0.64
N ASP A 371 6.83 -13.07 1.28
CA ASP A 371 7.38 -12.14 2.28
C ASP A 371 8.29 -11.05 1.67
N GLY A 372 8.70 -11.20 0.40
CA GLY A 372 9.49 -10.23 -0.37
C GLY A 372 11.01 -10.32 -0.16
N LEU A 373 11.52 -11.39 0.48
CA LEU A 373 12.85 -11.40 1.09
C LEU A 373 13.58 -12.75 0.87
N ILE A 374 14.82 -12.76 0.36
CA ILE A 374 15.68 -13.97 0.36
C ILE A 374 16.30 -14.13 1.76
N ASN A 375 15.56 -14.75 2.68
CA ASN A 375 15.90 -14.73 4.11
C ASN A 375 16.36 -16.07 4.70
N GLN A 376 16.26 -17.17 3.94
CA GLN A 376 16.57 -18.53 4.39
C GLN A 376 17.59 -19.27 3.50
N ALA A 377 18.35 -20.18 4.13
CA ALA A 377 19.38 -20.97 3.45
C ALA A 377 18.76 -22.02 2.49
N GLY A 378 18.69 -21.68 1.20
CA GLY A 378 18.11 -22.50 0.14
C GLY A 378 16.95 -21.81 -0.60
N GLU A 379 16.44 -20.72 -0.04
CA GLU A 379 15.43 -19.83 -0.65
C GLU A 379 16.02 -19.20 -1.92
N GLN A 380 15.40 -19.48 -3.08
CA GLN A 380 15.88 -19.03 -4.40
C GLN A 380 14.84 -18.20 -5.15
N CYS A 381 13.60 -18.12 -4.64
CA CYS A 381 12.48 -17.39 -5.24
C CYS A 381 12.29 -17.71 -6.75
N ASP A 382 12.46 -19.00 -7.06
CA ASP A 382 12.53 -19.58 -8.41
C ASP A 382 11.21 -20.24 -8.87
N GLY A 383 10.17 -20.17 -8.04
CA GLY A 383 8.86 -20.77 -8.28
C GLY A 383 8.63 -22.15 -7.64
N ALA A 384 9.65 -22.80 -7.08
CA ALA A 384 9.46 -24.06 -6.33
C ALA A 384 8.66 -23.83 -5.03
N ASP A 385 8.92 -22.70 -4.39
CA ASP A 385 8.63 -22.38 -2.99
C ASP A 385 7.35 -21.53 -2.82
N ARG A 386 6.29 -21.97 -3.51
CA ARG A 386 4.99 -21.29 -3.61
C ARG A 386 4.04 -21.51 -2.42
N ALA A 387 4.51 -22.04 -1.29
CA ALA A 387 3.62 -22.51 -0.22
C ALA A 387 2.80 -21.40 0.48
N ALA A 388 3.23 -20.14 0.39
CA ALA A 388 2.54 -18.96 0.91
C ALA A 388 1.98 -18.01 -0.18
N CYS A 389 2.15 -18.34 -1.47
CA CYS A 389 1.56 -17.60 -2.58
C CYS A 389 0.43 -18.40 -3.23
N VAL A 390 -0.60 -17.69 -3.71
CA VAL A 390 -1.67 -18.32 -4.51
C VAL A 390 -1.21 -18.53 -5.97
N GLY A 391 -0.28 -17.70 -6.44
CA GLY A 391 0.38 -17.78 -7.75
C GLY A 391 1.84 -18.29 -7.70
N PRO A 392 2.59 -18.20 -8.82
CA PRO A 392 4.03 -18.49 -8.84
C PRO A 392 4.83 -17.44 -8.06
N CYS A 393 6.06 -17.80 -7.70
CA CYS A 393 6.99 -16.87 -7.08
C CYS A 393 7.67 -15.96 -8.11
N ALA A 394 7.78 -14.67 -7.82
CA ALA A 394 8.63 -13.75 -8.56
C ALA A 394 10.07 -13.77 -8.02
N ALA A 395 11.04 -13.40 -8.86
CA ALA A 395 12.47 -13.46 -8.52
C ALA A 395 12.92 -12.45 -7.45
N ASP A 396 12.05 -11.54 -7.03
CA ASP A 396 12.20 -10.62 -5.90
C ASP A 396 11.48 -11.13 -4.62
N CYS A 397 11.04 -12.39 -4.63
CA CYS A 397 10.30 -13.06 -3.55
C CYS A 397 8.93 -12.45 -3.23
N THR A 398 8.42 -11.53 -4.05
CA THR A 398 6.99 -11.18 -4.03
C THR A 398 6.18 -12.36 -4.58
N CYS A 399 4.93 -12.49 -4.13
CA CYS A 399 3.98 -13.26 -4.94
C CYS A 399 3.79 -12.50 -6.25
N ALA A 400 3.89 -13.19 -7.40
CA ALA A 400 3.36 -12.63 -8.63
C ALA A 400 1.89 -12.22 -8.39
N PRO A 401 1.40 -11.10 -8.94
CA PRO A 401 0.01 -10.68 -8.74
C PRO A 401 -0.95 -11.80 -9.12
N VAL A 402 -2.00 -11.99 -8.32
CA VAL A 402 -3.00 -13.04 -8.55
C VAL A 402 -4.38 -12.58 -8.13
N CYS A 403 -5.22 -12.40 -9.14
CA CYS A 403 -6.58 -11.98 -8.97
C CYS A 403 -7.40 -12.99 -8.14
N GLY A 404 -7.84 -12.56 -6.96
CA GLY A 404 -8.61 -13.37 -6.02
C GLY A 404 -8.74 -12.79 -4.61
N ASP A 405 -7.88 -11.83 -4.23
CA ASP A 405 -7.83 -11.22 -2.90
C ASP A 405 -8.70 -9.95 -2.73
N GLY A 406 -9.27 -9.45 -3.83
CA GLY A 406 -10.11 -8.24 -3.87
C GLY A 406 -9.36 -6.91 -3.89
N HIS A 407 -8.06 -6.87 -4.17
CA HIS A 407 -7.26 -5.65 -4.31
C HIS A 407 -6.74 -5.51 -5.75
N VAL A 408 -6.50 -4.27 -6.20
CA VAL A 408 -5.76 -3.99 -7.45
C VAL A 408 -4.37 -3.55 -7.03
N ASP A 409 -3.32 -4.29 -7.38
CA ASP A 409 -1.93 -3.94 -7.09
C ASP A 409 -1.18 -3.36 -8.33
N PRO A 410 -1.33 -2.04 -8.61
CA PRO A 410 -0.58 -1.38 -9.69
C PRO A 410 0.90 -1.24 -9.33
N PRO A 411 1.81 -1.23 -10.33
CA PRO A 411 1.55 -1.05 -11.75
C PRO A 411 1.34 -2.35 -12.54
N ALA A 412 1.41 -3.52 -11.88
CA ALA A 412 1.41 -4.81 -12.57
C ALA A 412 0.00 -5.35 -12.78
N GLU A 413 -0.86 -5.32 -11.77
CA GLU A 413 -2.21 -5.89 -11.85
C GLU A 413 -3.23 -4.88 -12.38
N ALA A 414 -4.07 -5.33 -13.32
CA ALA A 414 -5.20 -4.56 -13.84
C ALA A 414 -6.58 -5.20 -13.52
N CYS A 415 -6.58 -6.41 -12.94
CA CYS A 415 -7.76 -7.28 -12.78
C CYS A 415 -8.55 -7.46 -14.10
N ASP A 416 -7.86 -7.36 -15.24
CA ASP A 416 -8.34 -7.66 -16.59
C ASP A 416 -8.23 -9.15 -16.91
N GLY A 417 -7.95 -9.99 -15.91
CA GLY A 417 -7.87 -11.45 -16.00
C GLY A 417 -6.76 -12.00 -16.90
N ALA A 418 -5.69 -11.24 -17.14
CA ALA A 418 -4.41 -11.81 -17.55
C ALA A 418 -3.74 -12.58 -16.38
N ASP A 419 -3.79 -12.02 -15.17
CA ASP A 419 -3.13 -12.54 -13.96
C ASP A 419 -4.03 -13.52 -13.18
N ASP A 420 -4.36 -14.64 -13.83
CA ASP A 420 -5.44 -15.54 -13.40
C ASP A 420 -5.01 -16.75 -12.54
N ALA A 421 -3.73 -16.88 -12.19
CA ALA A 421 -3.16 -18.14 -11.69
C ALA A 421 -3.79 -18.69 -10.38
N ALA A 422 -4.40 -17.83 -9.56
CA ALA A 422 -5.18 -18.24 -8.38
C ALA A 422 -6.56 -18.79 -8.73
N CYS A 423 -7.16 -18.28 -9.80
CA CYS A 423 -8.55 -18.48 -10.17
C CYS A 423 -8.70 -18.43 -11.72
N PRO A 424 -8.29 -19.49 -12.45
CA PRO A 424 -8.08 -19.44 -13.90
C PRO A 424 -9.29 -18.99 -14.73
N GLY A 425 -9.12 -17.84 -15.40
CA GLY A 425 -10.09 -16.98 -16.06
C GLY A 425 -11.25 -16.49 -15.19
N LEU A 426 -11.38 -16.92 -13.93
CA LEU A 426 -12.45 -16.53 -13.02
C LEU A 426 -12.25 -15.12 -12.45
N CYS A 427 -11.10 -14.49 -12.73
CA CYS A 427 -10.79 -13.13 -12.32
C CYS A 427 -11.87 -12.11 -12.77
N LEU A 428 -12.57 -11.54 -11.80
CA LEU A 428 -13.49 -10.42 -12.00
C LEU A 428 -12.74 -9.08 -11.94
N SER A 429 -13.33 -8.03 -12.53
CA SER A 429 -12.80 -6.65 -12.52
C SER A 429 -12.82 -5.95 -11.15
N ASN A 430 -13.26 -6.64 -10.09
CA ASN A 430 -13.08 -6.25 -8.68
C ASN A 430 -12.05 -7.14 -7.96
N CYS A 431 -11.20 -7.84 -8.72
CA CYS A 431 -10.07 -8.65 -8.24
C CYS A 431 -10.48 -9.83 -7.34
N GLN A 432 -11.74 -10.25 -7.43
CA GLN A 432 -12.26 -11.42 -6.74
C GLN A 432 -12.38 -12.61 -7.69
N CYS A 433 -12.25 -13.81 -7.15
CA CYS A 433 -12.61 -15.04 -7.85
C CYS A 433 -14.12 -15.08 -8.11
N GLY A 434 -14.51 -15.00 -9.37
CA GLY A 434 -15.88 -15.18 -9.82
C GLY A 434 -16.38 -16.62 -9.60
N ASP A 435 -17.70 -16.73 -9.48
CA ASP A 435 -18.42 -17.99 -9.32
C ASP A 435 -18.16 -18.91 -10.53
N PRO A 436 -17.58 -20.12 -10.37
CA PRO A 436 -17.32 -21.02 -11.49
C PRO A 436 -18.57 -21.39 -12.30
N ALA A 437 -19.77 -21.27 -11.73
CA ALA A 437 -21.03 -21.48 -12.43
C ALA A 437 -21.45 -20.30 -13.34
N ALA A 438 -20.73 -19.17 -13.31
CA ALA A 438 -20.99 -17.99 -14.14
C ALA A 438 -20.18 -17.94 -15.45
N PHE A 439 -19.28 -18.90 -15.69
CA PHE A 439 -18.42 -18.92 -16.87
C PHE A 439 -18.68 -20.14 -17.76
N MET A 440 -18.52 -19.97 -19.07
CA MET A 440 -18.68 -21.02 -20.08
C MET A 440 -17.49 -21.03 -21.04
N THR A 441 -17.00 -22.22 -21.37
CA THR A 441 -15.88 -22.42 -22.28
C THR A 441 -16.38 -22.95 -23.61
N LEU A 442 -15.92 -22.35 -24.72
CA LEU A 442 -16.29 -22.66 -26.09
C LEU A 442 -15.02 -22.92 -26.91
N THR A 443 -14.94 -24.08 -27.58
CA THR A 443 -13.99 -24.31 -28.66
C THR A 443 -14.49 -23.64 -29.95
N PRO A 444 -13.62 -23.33 -30.94
CA PRO A 444 -14.09 -22.92 -32.25
C PRO A 444 -15.00 -24.00 -32.84
N VAL A 445 -16.10 -23.57 -33.45
CA VAL A 445 -16.93 -24.42 -34.31
C VAL A 445 -16.34 -24.50 -35.72
N ALA A 446 -15.51 -23.52 -36.09
CA ALA A 446 -14.69 -23.56 -37.29
C ALA A 446 -13.47 -22.61 -37.19
N ASP A 447 -12.38 -22.95 -37.84
CA ASP A 447 -11.21 -22.09 -38.04
C ASP A 447 -10.54 -22.34 -39.41
N THR A 448 -9.64 -21.45 -39.81
CA THR A 448 -8.81 -21.55 -41.02
C THR A 448 -7.77 -20.42 -41.00
N PHE A 449 -6.77 -20.50 -41.88
CA PHE A 449 -5.94 -19.35 -42.24
C PHE A 449 -5.85 -19.22 -43.75
N ILE A 450 -5.55 -18.02 -44.24
CA ILE A 450 -5.46 -17.73 -45.67
C ILE A 450 -4.13 -17.02 -45.96
N GLU A 451 -3.35 -17.57 -46.90
CA GLU A 451 -2.03 -17.05 -47.30
C GLU A 451 -2.08 -16.50 -48.74
N SER A 452 -1.40 -15.39 -49.00
CA SER A 452 -1.41 -14.71 -50.30
C SER A 452 -0.52 -15.37 -51.37
N GLY A 453 -0.40 -14.73 -52.54
CA GLY A 453 0.47 -15.21 -53.62
C GLY A 453 0.07 -16.58 -54.17
N THR A 454 0.99 -17.57 -54.15
CA THR A 454 0.75 -18.91 -54.70
C THR A 454 -0.25 -19.75 -53.91
N GLN A 455 -0.59 -19.34 -52.68
CA GLN A 455 -1.57 -20.01 -51.83
C GLN A 455 -2.93 -19.30 -51.81
N ALA A 456 -3.11 -18.24 -52.59
CA ALA A 456 -4.29 -17.38 -52.53
C ALA A 456 -5.64 -18.07 -52.81
N THR A 457 -5.63 -19.25 -53.46
CA THR A 457 -6.82 -20.06 -53.74
C THR A 457 -6.94 -21.33 -52.87
N TRP A 458 -6.09 -21.48 -51.84
CA TRP A 458 -6.10 -22.61 -50.92
C TRP A 458 -7.06 -22.33 -49.77
N ASP A 459 -7.60 -23.39 -49.20
CA ASP A 459 -8.17 -23.36 -47.84
C ASP A 459 -7.21 -24.11 -46.90
N HIS A 460 -7.25 -23.77 -45.61
CA HIS A 460 -6.43 -24.39 -44.57
C HIS A 460 -7.25 -24.80 -43.33
N GLY A 461 -8.57 -25.00 -43.44
CA GLY A 461 -9.47 -25.39 -42.33
C GLY A 461 -9.32 -26.83 -41.82
N ALA A 462 -8.26 -27.52 -42.23
CA ALA A 462 -7.83 -28.82 -41.72
C ALA A 462 -6.30 -28.86 -41.47
N ALA A 463 -5.65 -27.71 -41.38
CA ALA A 463 -4.26 -27.60 -40.96
C ALA A 463 -4.16 -27.71 -39.43
N ASP A 464 -3.05 -28.24 -38.92
CA ASP A 464 -2.79 -28.40 -37.48
C ASP A 464 -2.26 -27.12 -36.80
N HIS A 465 -2.35 -25.97 -37.49
CA HIS A 465 -1.84 -24.66 -37.08
C HIS A 465 -2.55 -23.52 -37.82
N LEU A 466 -2.37 -22.29 -37.33
CA LEU A 466 -2.97 -21.05 -37.84
C LEU A 466 -1.90 -19.97 -38.00
N ASN A 467 -1.74 -19.40 -39.20
CA ASN A 467 -0.65 -18.49 -39.56
C ASN A 467 -1.11 -17.02 -39.68
N ALA A 468 -0.34 -16.09 -39.11
CA ALA A 468 -0.50 -14.65 -39.37
C ALA A 468 0.85 -13.96 -39.67
N SER A 469 0.89 -13.13 -40.71
CA SER A 469 2.01 -12.20 -41.04
C SER A 469 1.56 -11.12 -42.01
N VAL A 470 2.28 -9.99 -42.09
CA VAL A 470 2.10 -9.02 -43.20
C VAL A 470 3.15 -9.20 -44.31
N PRO A 471 2.74 -9.00 -45.57
CA PRO A 471 1.38 -8.72 -46.06
C PRO A 471 0.57 -10.02 -46.32
N SER A 472 0.98 -11.16 -45.74
CA SER A 472 0.77 -12.46 -46.39
C SER A 472 -0.35 -13.31 -45.81
N ASP A 473 -0.57 -13.32 -44.49
CA ASP A 473 -1.36 -14.38 -43.83
C ASP A 473 -2.36 -13.81 -42.81
N LEU A 474 -3.62 -14.26 -42.87
CA LEU A 474 -4.69 -13.92 -41.91
C LEU A 474 -5.30 -15.19 -41.30
N ILE A 475 -5.53 -15.17 -39.98
CA ILE A 475 -6.23 -16.24 -39.23
C ILE A 475 -7.71 -15.88 -39.08
N TYR A 476 -8.60 -16.87 -39.16
CA TYR A 476 -10.03 -16.75 -38.87
C TYR A 476 -10.47 -17.79 -37.85
N LEU A 477 -11.14 -17.36 -36.77
CA LEU A 477 -11.69 -18.22 -35.72
C LEU A 477 -13.19 -17.96 -35.57
N LYS A 478 -14.03 -19.00 -35.51
CA LYS A 478 -15.49 -18.91 -35.42
C LYS A 478 -16.04 -19.67 -34.23
N PHE A 479 -16.91 -19.04 -33.45
CA PHE A 479 -17.52 -19.59 -32.24
C PHE A 479 -19.05 -19.48 -32.31
N ASP A 480 -19.76 -20.52 -31.85
CA ASP A 480 -21.22 -20.52 -31.73
C ASP A 480 -21.65 -20.23 -30.28
N LEU A 481 -22.27 -19.07 -30.07
CA LEU A 481 -22.82 -18.62 -28.80
C LEU A 481 -24.35 -18.83 -28.75
N SER A 482 -24.97 -19.50 -29.74
CA SER A 482 -26.43 -19.71 -29.80
C SER A 482 -27.02 -20.48 -28.61
N ALA A 483 -26.18 -21.25 -27.89
CA ALA A 483 -26.56 -21.98 -26.69
C ALA A 483 -26.26 -21.25 -25.36
N VAL A 484 -25.70 -20.04 -25.41
CA VAL A 484 -25.29 -19.29 -24.21
C VAL A 484 -26.53 -18.74 -23.47
N PRO A 485 -26.73 -19.09 -22.17
CA PRO A 485 -28.02 -18.91 -21.49
C PRO A 485 -28.29 -17.50 -20.94
N ALA A 486 -27.31 -16.60 -20.94
CA ALA A 486 -27.41 -15.23 -20.41
C ALA A 486 -26.46 -14.28 -21.16
N PRO A 487 -26.63 -12.95 -21.09
CA PRO A 487 -25.75 -12.00 -21.76
C PRO A 487 -24.28 -12.16 -21.33
N VAL A 488 -23.37 -12.13 -22.31
CA VAL A 488 -21.92 -12.15 -22.07
C VAL A 488 -21.50 -10.82 -21.44
N THR A 489 -20.97 -10.85 -20.21
CA THR A 489 -20.36 -9.68 -19.56
C THR A 489 -18.93 -9.47 -20.03
N ARG A 490 -18.20 -10.58 -20.26
CA ARG A 490 -16.79 -10.58 -20.67
C ARG A 490 -16.45 -11.80 -21.53
N ALA A 491 -15.53 -11.67 -22.48
CA ALA A 491 -15.03 -12.77 -23.30
C ALA A 491 -13.51 -12.69 -23.47
N THR A 492 -12.82 -13.79 -23.20
CA THR A 492 -11.36 -13.90 -23.33
C THR A 492 -11.01 -15.03 -24.28
N LEU A 493 -10.20 -14.74 -25.30
CA LEU A 493 -9.65 -15.71 -26.22
C LEU A 493 -8.29 -16.20 -25.70
N MET A 494 -8.03 -17.50 -25.79
CA MET A 494 -6.76 -18.14 -25.46
C MET A 494 -6.25 -18.94 -26.66
N LEU A 495 -4.98 -18.75 -27.03
CA LEU A 495 -4.31 -19.45 -28.12
C LEU A 495 -2.97 -20.05 -27.65
N HIS A 496 -2.66 -21.28 -28.09
CA HIS A 496 -1.34 -21.87 -27.90
C HIS A 496 -0.40 -21.43 -29.03
N CYS A 497 0.71 -20.78 -28.70
CA CYS A 497 1.72 -20.35 -29.68
C CYS A 497 2.66 -21.52 -30.03
N ILE A 498 2.67 -21.92 -31.30
CA ILE A 498 3.58 -22.94 -31.85
C ILE A 498 4.92 -22.28 -32.19
N ASP A 499 4.91 -21.21 -32.99
CA ASP A 499 6.09 -20.42 -33.35
C ASP A 499 5.89 -18.95 -32.95
N GLY A 500 6.88 -18.40 -32.25
CA GLY A 500 6.82 -17.06 -31.64
C GLY A 500 7.19 -15.91 -32.60
N SER A 501 6.66 -14.72 -32.32
CA SER A 501 6.93 -13.51 -33.09
C SER A 501 6.97 -12.24 -32.23
N ASP A 502 7.61 -11.19 -32.75
CA ASP A 502 7.66 -9.86 -32.15
C ASP A 502 6.28 -9.16 -32.15
N ASP A 503 5.41 -9.49 -33.12
CA ASP A 503 3.97 -9.21 -33.08
C ASP A 503 3.14 -10.49 -33.30
N GLY A 504 2.50 -10.98 -32.23
CA GLY A 504 1.57 -12.09 -32.23
C GLY A 504 0.18 -11.77 -32.80
N GLY A 505 -0.08 -10.53 -33.20
CA GLY A 505 -1.24 -10.11 -33.98
C GLY A 505 -2.29 -9.31 -33.22
N ALA A 506 -2.88 -8.35 -33.93
CA ALA A 506 -4.08 -7.62 -33.55
C ALA A 506 -5.35 -8.36 -33.99
N ILE A 507 -6.42 -8.23 -33.20
CA ILE A 507 -7.67 -9.00 -33.40
C ILE A 507 -8.81 -8.07 -33.78
N TYR A 508 -9.65 -8.53 -34.71
CA TYR A 508 -10.78 -7.78 -35.26
C TYR A 508 -12.04 -8.65 -35.27
N PRO A 509 -13.23 -8.10 -34.98
CA PRO A 509 -14.48 -8.78 -35.32
C PRO A 509 -14.65 -8.82 -36.85
N VAL A 510 -15.37 -9.82 -37.35
CA VAL A 510 -15.73 -9.96 -38.77
C VAL A 510 -17.26 -9.92 -38.89
N ALA A 511 -17.77 -9.03 -39.75
CA ALA A 511 -19.19 -8.70 -39.84
C ALA A 511 -20.08 -9.90 -40.25
N ASP A 512 -19.54 -10.84 -41.03
CA ASP A 512 -20.26 -12.01 -41.53
C ASP A 512 -19.55 -13.32 -41.12
N SER A 513 -20.25 -14.17 -40.37
CA SER A 513 -19.74 -15.48 -39.92
C SER A 513 -20.17 -16.66 -40.80
N ARG A 514 -20.73 -16.40 -42.00
CA ARG A 514 -21.25 -17.42 -42.92
C ARG A 514 -20.20 -17.98 -43.89
N TRP A 515 -18.91 -17.63 -43.73
CA TRP A 515 -17.83 -18.35 -44.39
C TRP A 515 -17.80 -19.82 -43.92
N VAL A 516 -17.24 -20.71 -44.73
CA VAL A 516 -17.22 -22.16 -44.47
C VAL A 516 -15.78 -22.62 -44.32
N GLU A 517 -15.50 -23.38 -43.27
CA GLU A 517 -14.25 -24.13 -43.09
C GLU A 517 -14.21 -25.25 -44.11
N GLY A 518 -13.09 -25.38 -44.83
CA GLY A 518 -12.85 -26.54 -45.69
C GLY A 518 -12.15 -27.66 -44.93
N ASP A 519 -12.39 -28.91 -45.32
CA ASP A 519 -11.77 -30.09 -44.72
C ASP A 519 -10.52 -30.59 -45.47
N GLY A 520 -9.79 -29.68 -46.16
CA GLY A 520 -8.61 -30.09 -46.94
C GLY A 520 -7.70 -28.96 -47.42
N THR A 521 -6.39 -29.14 -47.19
CA THR A 521 -5.32 -28.22 -47.59
C THR A 521 -4.91 -28.40 -49.06
N GLY A 522 -4.94 -27.35 -49.89
CA GLY A 522 -4.34 -27.37 -51.24
C GLY A 522 -5.06 -26.54 -52.32
N LEU A 523 -4.43 -26.43 -53.50
CA LEU A 523 -5.01 -25.81 -54.71
C LEU A 523 -6.31 -26.48 -55.16
N ASP A 524 -6.30 -27.81 -55.23
CA ASP A 524 -7.27 -28.62 -56.00
C ASP A 524 -8.09 -29.56 -55.11
N ALA A 525 -8.06 -29.39 -53.78
CA ALA A 525 -8.79 -30.25 -52.84
C ALA A 525 -10.30 -29.93 -52.86
N PRO A 526 -11.18 -30.85 -53.27
CA PRO A 526 -12.63 -30.63 -53.21
C PRO A 526 -13.13 -30.91 -51.79
N SER A 527 -13.12 -29.88 -50.93
CA SER A 527 -13.60 -30.01 -49.56
C SER A 527 -15.09 -30.38 -49.50
N ALA A 528 -15.47 -31.24 -48.55
CA ALA A 528 -16.82 -31.80 -48.44
C ALA A 528 -17.83 -30.82 -47.82
N LEU A 529 -17.37 -29.79 -47.11
CA LEU A 529 -18.20 -28.80 -46.43
C LEU A 529 -18.50 -27.56 -47.30
N GLY A 530 -17.57 -27.19 -48.17
CA GLY A 530 -17.64 -26.01 -49.04
C GLY A 530 -16.28 -25.72 -49.71
N PRO A 531 -16.11 -24.60 -50.43
CA PRO A 531 -14.82 -24.26 -51.04
C PRO A 531 -13.71 -23.91 -50.03
N GLY A 532 -14.06 -23.72 -48.76
CA GLY A 532 -13.22 -23.05 -47.76
C GLY A 532 -13.34 -21.53 -47.84
N LEU A 533 -12.62 -20.82 -46.97
CA LEU A 533 -12.35 -19.37 -47.10
C LEU A 533 -10.93 -19.21 -47.66
N LYS A 534 -10.75 -18.32 -48.63
CA LYS A 534 -9.50 -18.16 -49.38
C LYS A 534 -9.05 -16.70 -49.39
N TRP A 535 -7.78 -16.45 -49.69
CA TRP A 535 -7.27 -15.07 -49.86
C TRP A 535 -8.05 -14.31 -50.93
N THR A 536 -8.35 -14.95 -52.07
CA THR A 536 -9.16 -14.35 -53.16
C THR A 536 -10.60 -14.02 -52.77
N ASP A 537 -11.09 -14.50 -51.63
CA ASP A 537 -12.42 -14.17 -51.11
C ASP A 537 -12.42 -12.91 -50.23
N VAL A 538 -11.24 -12.36 -49.90
CA VAL A 538 -11.07 -11.12 -49.11
C VAL A 538 -10.26 -10.05 -49.85
N ASP A 539 -9.19 -10.41 -50.54
CA ASP A 539 -8.46 -9.56 -51.50
C ASP A 539 -9.22 -9.53 -52.83
N THR A 540 -10.34 -8.81 -52.79
CA THR A 540 -11.26 -8.61 -53.92
C THR A 540 -10.71 -7.65 -54.98
N ASN A 541 -9.76 -6.79 -54.59
CA ASN A 541 -9.12 -5.81 -55.46
C ASN A 541 -7.88 -6.38 -56.18
N ALA A 542 -7.34 -7.49 -55.68
CA ALA A 542 -6.21 -8.27 -56.21
C ALA A 542 -4.88 -7.51 -56.26
N ASP A 543 -4.61 -6.67 -55.25
CA ASP A 543 -3.31 -6.00 -55.08
C ASP A 543 -2.38 -6.69 -54.07
N GLY A 544 -2.85 -7.76 -53.41
CA GLY A 544 -2.07 -8.53 -52.44
C GLY A 544 -2.11 -7.98 -51.02
N VAL A 545 -3.02 -7.05 -50.70
CA VAL A 545 -3.18 -6.48 -49.35
C VAL A 545 -4.67 -6.39 -48.99
N VAL A 546 -5.12 -7.22 -48.04
CA VAL A 546 -6.49 -7.14 -47.50
C VAL A 546 -6.64 -5.87 -46.67
N ASP A 547 -7.38 -4.88 -47.18
CA ASP A 547 -7.68 -3.65 -46.43
C ASP A 547 -9.09 -3.06 -46.70
N THR A 548 -9.32 -1.82 -46.27
CA THR A 548 -10.61 -1.11 -46.42
C THR A 548 -10.99 -0.75 -47.87
N ARG A 549 -10.13 -1.04 -48.85
CA ARG A 549 -10.41 -0.92 -50.30
C ARG A 549 -11.15 -2.14 -50.86
N ASP A 550 -11.19 -3.25 -50.11
CA ASP A 550 -11.88 -4.46 -50.51
C ASP A 550 -13.38 -4.45 -50.25
N ALA A 551 -14.10 -5.36 -50.93
CA ALA A 551 -15.55 -5.46 -50.95
C ALA A 551 -16.08 -6.83 -50.50
N SER A 552 -15.37 -7.51 -49.60
CA SER A 552 -15.78 -8.80 -49.04
C SER A 552 -16.57 -8.65 -47.72
N PRO A 553 -17.61 -9.48 -47.48
CA PRO A 553 -18.30 -9.51 -46.19
C PRO A 553 -17.45 -10.14 -45.06
N TRP A 554 -16.33 -10.79 -45.41
CA TRP A 554 -15.44 -11.51 -44.49
C TRP A 554 -14.19 -10.71 -44.11
N LEU A 555 -14.17 -9.40 -44.40
CA LEU A 555 -13.07 -8.52 -44.00
C LEU A 555 -12.99 -8.36 -42.47
N PRO A 556 -11.78 -8.24 -41.90
CA PRO A 556 -11.58 -7.69 -40.57
C PRO A 556 -12.22 -6.30 -40.46
N GLU A 557 -13.00 -6.04 -39.40
CA GLU A 557 -13.49 -4.69 -39.13
C GLU A 557 -12.35 -3.81 -38.58
N PHE A 558 -11.46 -3.34 -39.45
CA PHE A 558 -10.23 -2.63 -39.08
C PHE A 558 -10.43 -1.43 -38.14
N ALA A 559 -11.59 -0.77 -38.20
CA ALA A 559 -11.96 0.34 -37.31
C ALA A 559 -12.39 -0.10 -35.89
N ARG A 560 -12.51 -1.39 -35.63
CA ARG A 560 -12.85 -2.03 -34.35
C ARG A 560 -11.77 -3.01 -33.90
N ALA A 561 -10.51 -2.66 -34.16
CA ALA A 561 -9.34 -3.34 -33.61
C ALA A 561 -9.44 -3.50 -32.09
N MET A 562 -9.21 -4.72 -31.60
CA MET A 562 -9.08 -5.06 -30.19
C MET A 562 -7.58 -5.16 -29.83
N ARG A 563 -7.27 -5.25 -28.53
CA ARG A 563 -5.87 -5.43 -28.07
C ARG A 563 -5.31 -6.71 -28.71
N GLY A 564 -4.07 -6.63 -29.21
CA GLY A 564 -3.32 -7.79 -29.70
C GLY A 564 -2.49 -8.45 -28.60
N PHE A 565 -1.90 -9.60 -28.90
CA PHE A 565 -1.07 -10.36 -27.95
C PHE A 565 0.29 -9.71 -27.64
N GLY A 566 0.77 -8.79 -28.48
CA GLY A 566 2.13 -8.24 -28.37
C GLY A 566 3.18 -9.29 -28.78
N THR A 567 4.38 -9.25 -28.21
CA THR A 567 5.41 -10.26 -28.49
C THR A 567 5.06 -11.61 -27.85
N VAL A 568 5.06 -12.67 -28.66
CA VAL A 568 4.67 -14.04 -28.27
C VAL A 568 5.82 -15.04 -28.46
N VAL A 569 5.81 -16.10 -27.67
CA VAL A 569 6.93 -17.05 -27.55
C VAL A 569 6.42 -18.49 -27.70
N ALA A 570 7.11 -19.27 -28.52
CA ALA A 570 6.80 -20.67 -28.80
C ALA A 570 6.62 -21.53 -27.53
N GLY A 571 5.63 -22.43 -27.56
CA GLY A 571 5.29 -23.36 -26.47
C GLY A 571 4.60 -22.71 -25.28
N ARG A 572 3.91 -21.57 -25.47
CA ARG A 572 3.17 -20.85 -24.43
C ARG A 572 1.75 -20.52 -24.87
N ASP A 573 0.84 -20.53 -23.91
CA ASP A 573 -0.53 -20.04 -24.08
C ASP A 573 -0.58 -18.53 -23.86
N PHE A 574 -1.36 -17.83 -24.69
CA PHE A 574 -1.57 -16.39 -24.60
C PHE A 574 -3.07 -16.06 -24.54
N THR A 575 -3.45 -15.18 -23.62
CA THR A 575 -4.84 -14.75 -23.38
C THR A 575 -5.05 -13.29 -23.76
N VAL A 576 -6.26 -12.94 -24.23
CA VAL A 576 -6.61 -11.55 -24.57
C VAL A 576 -8.11 -11.31 -24.50
N ASP A 577 -8.51 -10.11 -24.07
CA ASP A 577 -9.93 -9.73 -24.01
C ASP A 577 -10.47 -9.39 -25.41
N VAL A 578 -11.54 -10.09 -25.79
CA VAL A 578 -12.26 -9.98 -27.06
C VAL A 578 -13.74 -9.64 -26.85
N THR A 579 -14.11 -9.20 -25.65
CA THR A 579 -15.50 -8.87 -25.27
C THR A 579 -16.26 -8.03 -26.31
N PRO A 580 -15.68 -6.98 -26.93
CA PRO A 580 -16.37 -6.18 -27.94
C PRO A 580 -16.88 -6.96 -29.17
N ALA A 581 -16.34 -8.15 -29.47
CA ALA A 581 -16.81 -8.99 -30.57
C ALA A 581 -18.07 -9.81 -30.22
N PHE A 582 -18.32 -10.13 -28.95
CA PHE A 582 -19.32 -11.12 -28.52
C PHE A 582 -20.53 -10.53 -27.75
N GLN A 583 -20.58 -9.20 -27.58
CA GLN A 583 -21.64 -8.51 -26.82
C GLN A 583 -23.03 -8.48 -27.47
N ALA A 584 -23.20 -8.91 -28.72
CA ALA A 584 -24.50 -8.83 -29.42
C ALA A 584 -25.51 -9.95 -29.05
N GLY A 585 -25.14 -10.89 -28.18
CA GLY A 585 -26.02 -11.96 -27.66
C GLY A 585 -25.85 -13.31 -28.37
N PRO A 586 -26.85 -14.20 -28.31
CA PRO A 586 -26.75 -15.52 -28.94
C PRO A 586 -26.63 -15.45 -30.47
N GLY A 587 -25.66 -16.17 -31.03
CA GLY A 587 -25.39 -16.22 -32.48
C GLY A 587 -24.03 -16.82 -32.79
N VAL A 588 -23.68 -16.91 -34.07
CA VAL A 588 -22.35 -17.37 -34.54
C VAL A 588 -21.49 -16.15 -34.87
N TYR A 589 -20.28 -16.12 -34.34
CA TYR A 589 -19.35 -14.99 -34.42
C TYR A 589 -18.00 -15.42 -34.98
N THR A 590 -17.33 -14.50 -35.66
CA THR A 590 -15.99 -14.68 -36.23
C THR A 590 -15.09 -13.55 -35.77
N VAL A 591 -13.86 -13.89 -35.39
CA VAL A 591 -12.75 -12.94 -35.23
C VAL A 591 -11.64 -13.28 -36.22
N ALA A 592 -10.97 -12.25 -36.73
CA ALA A 592 -9.79 -12.37 -37.58
C ALA A 592 -8.55 -11.83 -36.84
N ILE A 593 -7.38 -12.38 -37.13
CA ILE A 593 -6.10 -11.96 -36.52
C ILE A 593 -5.09 -11.62 -37.61
N THR A 594 -4.43 -10.47 -37.48
CA THR A 594 -3.40 -9.98 -38.42
C THR A 594 -2.16 -9.52 -37.66
N SER A 595 -0.97 -9.99 -38.01
CA SER A 595 0.30 -9.49 -37.45
C SER A 595 0.88 -8.36 -38.32
N ASN A 596 1.47 -7.34 -37.69
CA ASN A 596 2.20 -6.26 -38.36
C ASN A 596 3.69 -6.62 -38.57
N SER A 597 4.12 -7.81 -38.18
CA SER A 597 5.46 -8.34 -38.46
C SER A 597 5.46 -9.21 -39.74
N SER A 598 6.59 -9.18 -40.44
CA SER A 598 6.90 -10.17 -41.48
C SER A 598 7.57 -11.43 -40.92
N ASN A 599 7.88 -11.45 -39.61
CA ASN A 599 8.17 -12.68 -38.89
C ASN A 599 6.83 -13.36 -38.54
N LYS A 600 6.52 -14.46 -39.23
CA LYS A 600 5.24 -15.16 -39.10
C LYS A 600 5.03 -15.71 -37.69
N VAL A 601 3.84 -15.52 -37.13
CA VAL A 601 3.38 -16.22 -35.92
C VAL A 601 2.55 -17.43 -36.32
N SER A 602 2.79 -18.56 -35.65
CA SER A 602 2.01 -19.79 -35.80
C SER A 602 1.30 -20.10 -34.48
N TYR A 603 -0.02 -20.21 -34.47
CA TYR A 603 -0.82 -20.71 -33.34
C TYR A 603 -1.36 -22.11 -33.61
N ALA A 604 -1.80 -22.82 -32.58
CA ALA A 604 -2.54 -24.07 -32.72
C ALA A 604 -3.96 -23.85 -33.28
N SER A 605 -4.38 -24.77 -34.14
CA SER A 605 -5.72 -24.92 -34.71
C SER A 605 -6.66 -25.73 -33.81
N ARG A 606 -7.95 -25.78 -34.15
CA ARG A 606 -8.94 -26.73 -33.62
C ARG A 606 -8.56 -28.20 -33.76
N GLU A 607 -7.82 -28.56 -34.80
CA GLU A 607 -7.35 -29.92 -35.09
C GLU A 607 -6.11 -30.32 -34.25
N SER A 608 -5.49 -29.35 -33.55
CA SER A 608 -4.33 -29.54 -32.71
C SER A 608 -4.68 -30.16 -31.34
N ALA A 609 -3.67 -30.67 -30.62
CA ALA A 609 -3.84 -31.17 -29.26
C ALA A 609 -4.09 -30.09 -28.19
N ALA A 610 -3.90 -28.80 -28.54
CA ALA A 610 -4.12 -27.64 -27.67
C ALA A 610 -4.90 -26.56 -28.46
N PRO A 611 -6.19 -26.79 -28.76
CA PRO A 611 -6.96 -25.94 -29.68
C PRO A 611 -7.30 -24.57 -29.10
N PRO A 612 -7.65 -23.58 -29.94
CA PRO A 612 -8.17 -22.28 -29.51
C PRO A 612 -9.34 -22.40 -28.53
N VAL A 613 -9.39 -21.51 -27.54
CA VAL A 613 -10.46 -21.48 -26.54
C VAL A 613 -11.01 -20.07 -26.38
N LEU A 614 -12.31 -19.91 -26.57
CA LEU A 614 -13.05 -18.71 -26.14
C LEU A 614 -13.73 -19.00 -24.80
N ARG A 615 -13.46 -18.17 -23.79
CA ARG A 615 -14.03 -18.32 -22.46
C ARG A 615 -14.87 -17.09 -22.14
N VAL A 616 -16.17 -17.28 -21.92
CA VAL A 616 -17.14 -16.21 -21.67
C VAL A 616 -17.62 -16.20 -20.22
N GLU A 617 -17.72 -15.00 -19.64
CA GLU A 617 -18.41 -14.71 -18.39
C GLU A 617 -19.85 -14.29 -18.70
N LEU A 618 -20.79 -14.74 -17.88
CA LEU A 618 -22.23 -14.53 -18.07
C LEU A 618 -22.83 -13.69 -16.95
N ALA A 619 -23.69 -12.74 -17.33
CA ALA A 619 -24.43 -11.93 -16.37
C ALA A 619 -25.23 -12.81 -15.40
N ARG A 620 -24.97 -12.66 -14.09
CA ARG A 620 -25.61 -13.46 -13.03
C ARG A 620 -27.14 -13.41 -13.16
N PRO A 621 -27.88 -14.53 -13.07
CA PRO A 621 -29.32 -14.54 -13.24
C PRO A 621 -30.05 -13.64 -12.22
N GLY A 622 -30.39 -12.43 -12.65
CA GLY A 622 -31.16 -11.48 -11.84
C GLY A 622 -32.56 -12.02 -11.58
N THR A 623 -33.03 -11.92 -10.34
CA THR A 623 -34.44 -12.15 -10.01
C THR A 623 -35.31 -11.23 -10.84
N THR A 624 -36.08 -11.79 -11.78
CA THR A 624 -36.85 -11.02 -12.78
C THR A 624 -37.98 -10.22 -12.14
N THR A 625 -37.69 -8.98 -11.74
CA THR A 625 -38.71 -7.99 -11.39
C THR A 625 -39.46 -7.58 -12.65
N THR A 626 -40.54 -8.31 -12.95
CA THR A 626 -41.39 -8.13 -14.14
C THR A 626 -41.94 -6.70 -14.22
N THR A 627 -41.20 -5.82 -14.90
CA THR A 627 -41.57 -4.43 -15.10
C THR A 627 -42.31 -4.33 -16.42
N THR A 628 -43.64 -4.39 -16.37
CA THR A 628 -44.51 -4.39 -17.55
C THR A 628 -44.37 -3.08 -18.34
N SER A 629 -43.74 -3.14 -19.51
CA SER A 629 -43.50 -1.99 -20.38
C SER A 629 -44.80 -1.34 -20.89
N SER A 630 -45.25 -0.26 -20.24
CA SER A 630 -46.34 0.58 -20.72
C SER A 630 -45.82 1.60 -21.75
N THR A 631 -45.76 1.19 -23.02
CA THR A 631 -45.38 2.07 -24.14
C THR A 631 -46.21 3.34 -24.16
N THR A 632 -45.57 4.51 -24.13
CA THR A 632 -46.25 5.80 -24.37
C THR A 632 -45.47 6.60 -25.41
N SER A 633 -45.91 6.54 -26.66
CA SER A 633 -45.32 7.29 -27.77
C SER A 633 -45.58 8.79 -27.62
N SER A 634 -44.54 9.61 -27.79
CA SER A 634 -44.71 11.06 -27.87
C SER A 634 -45.44 11.45 -29.16
N THR A 635 -46.59 12.10 -29.06
CA THR A 635 -47.25 12.77 -30.20
C THR A 635 -47.85 14.08 -29.73
N SER A 636 -47.57 15.15 -30.49
CA SER A 636 -47.93 16.52 -30.14
C SER A 636 -49.33 16.90 -30.64
N THR A 637 -50.21 17.36 -29.74
CA THR A 637 -51.36 18.19 -30.13
C THR A 637 -51.62 19.30 -29.10
N THR A 638 -51.85 20.51 -29.58
CA THR A 638 -52.19 21.72 -28.82
C THR A 638 -53.64 21.70 -28.33
N SER A 639 -53.96 22.27 -27.16
CA SER A 639 -55.02 23.29 -26.95
C SER A 639 -55.67 23.31 -25.55
N THR A 640 -55.37 24.37 -24.79
CA THR A 640 -56.33 25.35 -24.21
C THR A 640 -57.53 24.90 -23.32
N THR A 641 -57.76 25.68 -22.24
CA THR A 641 -59.06 25.98 -21.55
C THR A 641 -59.79 24.83 -20.79
N VAL A 642 -60.54 25.05 -19.68
CA VAL A 642 -60.62 26.18 -18.70
C VAL A 642 -61.38 25.75 -17.42
N LEU A 643 -61.02 26.32 -16.24
CA LEU A 643 -61.75 26.24 -14.94
C LEU A 643 -62.03 24.80 -14.39
N THR A 644 -62.58 24.53 -13.19
CA THR A 644 -63.35 25.33 -12.21
C THR A 644 -63.15 24.82 -10.76
N THR A 645 -63.35 25.69 -9.75
CA THR A 645 -63.93 25.50 -8.38
C THR A 645 -64.18 24.11 -7.75
N SER A 646 -64.17 23.89 -6.42
CA SER A 646 -63.78 24.70 -5.22
C SER A 646 -64.03 23.90 -3.91
N THR A 647 -63.61 24.44 -2.74
CA THR A 647 -64.24 24.29 -1.37
C THR A 647 -64.49 22.88 -0.79
N SER A 648 -63.75 22.43 0.23
CA SER A 648 -64.04 22.55 1.70
C SER A 648 -64.93 21.39 2.26
N THR A 649 -65.07 21.05 3.56
CA THR A 649 -64.65 21.64 4.86
C THR A 649 -64.74 20.59 6.01
N THR A 650 -63.86 20.63 7.04
CA THR A 650 -64.07 20.09 8.44
C THR A 650 -64.28 18.55 8.63
N SER A 651 -64.20 17.91 9.82
CA SER A 651 -63.83 18.28 11.23
C SER A 651 -63.60 17.05 12.15
N THR A 652 -62.77 17.21 13.21
CA THR A 652 -62.83 16.55 14.56
C THR A 652 -62.64 15.00 14.68
N THR A 653 -62.31 14.36 15.82
CA THR A 653 -62.21 14.76 17.27
C THR A 653 -61.28 13.82 18.08
N GLN A 654 -60.77 14.29 19.24
CA GLN A 654 -60.32 13.56 20.47
C GLN A 654 -59.19 12.49 20.37
N SER A 655 -58.22 12.31 21.29
CA SER A 655 -57.93 12.69 22.71
C SER A 655 -58.32 11.67 23.80
N THR A 656 -57.32 11.13 24.53
CA THR A 656 -57.19 11.18 26.02
C THR A 656 -55.91 10.47 26.55
N THR A 657 -55.50 10.77 27.79
CA THR A 657 -54.31 10.24 28.52
C THR A 657 -54.71 9.69 29.90
N PRO A 658 -53.83 8.94 30.61
CA PRO A 658 -53.39 9.37 31.96
C PRO A 658 -51.86 9.19 32.19
N THR A 659 -51.07 10.07 32.85
CA THR A 659 -50.98 10.48 34.30
C THR A 659 -50.67 9.34 35.29
N THR A 660 -49.76 9.41 36.30
CA THR A 660 -48.70 10.38 36.74
C THR A 660 -47.64 9.61 37.59
N THR A 661 -46.46 10.11 37.98
CA THR A 661 -46.15 10.91 39.21
C THR A 661 -44.59 10.96 39.33
N THR A 662 -43.77 11.88 39.89
CA THR A 662 -43.71 13.31 40.30
C THR A 662 -42.75 13.40 41.52
N SER A 663 -41.52 13.94 41.36
CA SER A 663 -40.71 14.69 42.37
C SER A 663 -39.33 15.07 41.77
N THR A 664 -38.92 16.31 41.49
CA THR A 664 -38.52 17.45 42.38
C THR A 664 -37.33 17.13 43.32
N THR A 665 -36.34 18.02 43.56
CA THR A 665 -36.40 19.50 43.65
C THR A 665 -35.00 20.19 43.54
N SER A 666 -34.94 21.50 43.21
CA SER A 666 -33.92 22.55 43.59
C SER A 666 -32.39 22.31 43.36
N SER A 667 -31.62 23.09 42.58
CA SER A 667 -31.18 24.51 42.71
C SER A 667 -30.04 24.73 43.76
N THR A 668 -29.15 25.75 43.77
CA THR A 668 -29.12 27.12 43.17
C THR A 668 -27.68 27.75 43.24
N THR A 669 -27.32 28.75 42.39
CA THR A 669 -26.29 29.85 42.61
C THR A 669 -24.79 29.47 42.81
N SER A 670 -23.75 30.32 42.66
CA SER A 670 -23.53 31.67 42.04
C SER A 670 -22.03 32.10 42.03
N SER A 671 -21.59 32.83 40.97
CA SER A 671 -20.48 33.85 40.93
C SER A 671 -19.04 33.44 41.41
N THR A 672 -17.93 34.21 41.28
CA THR A 672 -17.65 35.62 40.90
C THR A 672 -16.18 35.84 40.41
N SER A 673 -16.00 36.57 39.30
CA SER A 673 -15.09 37.75 39.05
C SER A 673 -13.53 37.78 39.20
N THR A 674 -12.86 38.29 38.12
CA THR A 674 -11.72 39.27 38.06
C THR A 674 -10.33 38.92 38.67
N THR A 675 -9.15 39.52 38.34
CA THR A 675 -8.69 40.72 37.57
C THR A 675 -7.19 40.51 37.15
N SER A 676 -6.75 40.68 35.88
CA SER A 676 -6.06 41.84 35.22
C SER A 676 -4.55 42.14 35.48
N THR A 677 -3.82 42.52 34.40
CA THR A 677 -2.56 43.36 34.32
C THR A 677 -1.25 42.78 34.91
N THR A 678 0.01 43.07 34.46
CA THR A 678 0.58 44.01 33.44
C THR A 678 1.99 43.55 32.95
N SER A 679 2.35 43.96 31.72
CA SER A 679 3.57 44.68 31.23
C SER A 679 4.81 44.92 32.15
N SER A 680 6.07 45.09 31.71
CA SER A 680 6.75 44.97 30.37
C SER A 680 8.29 45.26 30.42
N THR A 681 8.99 45.12 29.27
CA THR A 681 10.15 45.92 28.72
C THR A 681 11.64 45.76 29.17
N THR A 682 12.53 45.66 28.13
CA THR A 682 13.97 46.09 28.01
C THR A 682 15.05 45.46 28.92
N SER A 683 16.13 44.81 28.44
CA SER A 683 17.35 45.26 27.66
C SER A 683 18.44 45.94 28.53
N THR A 684 19.76 45.97 28.23
CA THR A 684 20.54 45.80 26.98
C THR A 684 22.06 45.53 27.26
N SER A 685 22.74 44.77 26.38
CA SER A 685 24.20 44.84 25.99
C SER A 685 25.31 44.70 27.09
N THR A 686 26.63 44.58 26.84
CA THR A 686 27.50 44.84 25.65
C THR A 686 28.88 44.14 25.76
N THR A 687 29.48 43.63 24.65
CA THR A 687 30.95 43.41 24.38
C THR A 687 31.83 42.56 25.36
N SER A 688 32.91 41.85 24.99
CA SER A 688 33.52 41.26 23.76
C SER A 688 34.77 40.42 24.21
N THR A 689 35.77 39.91 23.46
CA THR A 689 36.29 40.11 22.08
C THR A 689 37.26 38.96 21.65
N THR A 690 37.24 38.57 20.36
CA THR A 690 38.35 38.00 19.53
C THR A 690 39.13 36.70 19.87
N SER A 691 39.32 35.91 18.79
CA SER A 691 40.57 35.29 18.27
C SER A 691 41.12 33.92 18.74
N THR A 692 40.89 32.92 17.86
CA THR A 692 41.85 31.92 17.27
C THR A 692 42.52 30.79 18.08
N THR A 693 42.19 29.56 17.64
CA THR A 693 43.09 28.45 17.25
C THR A 693 43.82 27.60 18.30
N VAL A 694 43.33 26.35 18.44
CA VAL A 694 44.03 25.03 18.55
C VAL A 694 45.43 24.96 19.19
N PRO A 695 45.56 24.06 20.19
CA PRO A 695 46.78 23.26 20.39
C PRO A 695 46.52 21.75 20.54
N ALA A 696 47.29 20.92 19.84
CA ALA A 696 47.51 19.50 20.18
C ALA A 696 48.84 19.01 19.59
N THR A 697 49.79 18.62 20.45
CA THR A 697 51.17 18.31 20.03
C THR A 697 51.66 16.98 20.61
N THR A 698 52.30 16.16 19.76
CA THR A 698 53.33 15.15 20.11
C THR A 698 53.05 14.08 21.19
N THR A 699 52.86 12.84 20.73
CA THR A 699 53.69 11.64 21.06
C THR A 699 54.57 11.62 22.31
N SER A 700 54.39 10.60 23.17
CA SER A 700 55.43 9.60 23.53
C SER A 700 54.82 8.48 24.40
N THR A 701 54.75 7.21 23.96
CA THR A 701 55.73 6.10 24.08
C THR A 701 56.10 5.61 25.49
N SER A 702 56.07 4.27 25.67
CA SER A 702 56.72 3.47 26.74
C SER A 702 56.14 3.55 28.17
N SER A 703 56.18 2.51 29.01
CA SER A 703 56.43 1.05 28.82
C SER A 703 56.09 0.26 30.11
N THR A 704 55.85 -1.06 29.99
CA THR A 704 56.08 -2.16 30.98
C THR A 704 55.92 -1.85 32.48
N THR A 705 55.12 -2.58 33.28
CA THR A 705 55.43 -3.96 33.75
C THR A 705 54.25 -4.59 34.51
N THR A 706 54.20 -5.94 34.53
CA THR A 706 53.44 -6.82 35.44
C THR A 706 53.59 -6.42 36.94
N THR A 707 52.71 -6.76 37.90
CA THR A 707 52.41 -8.14 38.37
C THR A 707 51.28 -8.15 39.45
N SER A 708 50.38 -9.13 39.37
CA SER A 708 49.68 -9.89 40.45
C SER A 708 49.07 -9.23 41.71
N THR A 709 47.82 -9.66 41.99
CA THR A 709 47.12 -9.77 43.31
C THR A 709 46.84 -8.47 44.10
N THR A 710 45.72 -8.34 44.81
CA THR A 710 44.78 -9.39 45.28
C THR A 710 43.33 -9.01 45.00
#